data_AF-A0A5C7R2R7-F1
#
_entry.id   AF-A0A5C7R2R7-F1
#
_cell.length_a   1.000
_cell.length_b   1.000
_cell.length_c   1.000
_cell.angle_alpha   90.00
_cell.angle_beta   90.00
_cell.angle_gamma   90.00
#
_symmetry.space_group_name_H-M   'P 1'
#
loop_
_entity.id
_entity.type
_entity.pdbx_description
1 polymer ?
#
loop_
_entity_poly.entity_id
_entity_poly.type
_entity_poly.pdbx_seq_one_letter_code
_entity_poly.pdbx_strand_id
1 'polypeptide(L)'
;AASGGVWKSTDGGTTFRPKFDKQPVQSIGAIALSPSNPDDVWVGTGEAWTRNSVSIGDGVYRSTDGGESWKHIGLPNSERIVKITLDPRNADSALVCVTGRLWSDSNDRGVYRTTDGGKTWSLALKGGNSSTGCGGMSMDAKNPDVVFASLWDFRRKGWTFRSGGDGPDASSGSGLYRSADGGKTWKEITSGGLPPKPFGRIAVAVAPSDSNIVYAFVESEKGALYRSADGGKHWERRDDSRMMVWRPFYFANLIVDPSNPDRLFKTNLNLIQSLDGGKTFSPTGNAHADFHDVWIDPQDPKTVLAGDDGGLWFSKDGAERWWKAHNLPISQFYHVSVDDKDPYQVYGGLQDNSSWVGDSSYPGGVTNQRWENMYGGDGFWMFADPADPDYLYAESQGGNIGRVHRRTRETRDIQPRANDGEKLRWNWNTPIHLSPNEKGTLYIGAQYLFRTRDQGQHWERISPDLTTNDPKKQQQEQSGGITVDNSAAEMHTTIYSISESPRDGKVIWVGTDDGNVQVTRDGGKTWKNVVGGAKVPVNSWVSYIDAGRHDPGTAYVAFDRHTYGEMGPMFYKVSDYGAKWTPLATPQQAKGIRGYAHVLREDPVKPGLLYAGTEFGLWISLDDGASWAQFKGGDFPAVAVRDLAIQPRDHDLVLATHGRGIWIIDDLTPLRALNDAMLQQEAAFLPSRPQQQRVNAFGGWSEGDASYAGQSASNDVIITYYQKTRHLFGPLKLEVLDGDGKVVDTLPASKRRGLNRVSWSMNVKPPVVPPAASIAFNSIRGPRVPPGVYTIRMTKGERVYEDKVTVGLDRRAAFSVADRKANFDATMRVHAMFGRMSALVAKIQAVRGHADAVGGKLPENDPLRTQLATLSARADTLRKEIVATKEGGAITGEERLREHMDNLYGGLIGYEGKPADTLLAYTDVLQRKLERLETDFNTLRDGDVAKANEALKAKGLPEIRLPERAPTAWQYSGQPDALSAHGRRKAGKLLK
;
A
#
# COMPACT_ATOMS: atom_id res chain seq x y z
N ALA A 1 9.42 0.24 -9.43
CA ALA A 1 8.62 -1.00 -9.38
C ALA A 1 7.75 -1.15 -10.63
N ALA A 2 8.05 -2.14 -11.46
CA ALA A 2 7.30 -2.42 -12.69
C ALA A 2 5.88 -2.97 -12.44
N SER A 3 5.62 -3.57 -11.28
CA SER A 3 4.33 -4.18 -10.88
C SER A 3 3.43 -3.28 -10.03
N GLY A 4 3.78 -2.00 -9.88
CA GLY A 4 3.08 -1.05 -8.99
C GLY A 4 1.97 -0.23 -9.64
N GLY A 5 1.59 -0.51 -10.89
CA GLY A 5 0.58 0.25 -11.64
C GLY A 5 1.07 1.59 -12.18
N VAL A 6 0.13 2.44 -12.64
CA VAL A 6 0.42 3.78 -13.18
C VAL A 6 0.11 4.85 -12.15
N TRP A 7 1.03 5.79 -11.96
CA TRP A 7 0.92 6.91 -11.02
C TRP A 7 1.03 8.25 -11.76
N LYS A 8 0.28 9.24 -11.29
CA LYS A 8 0.30 10.60 -11.84
C LYS A 8 0.61 11.62 -10.76
N SER A 9 1.54 12.53 -11.05
CA SER A 9 1.75 13.77 -10.32
C SER A 9 1.40 14.95 -11.21
N THR A 10 0.91 16.04 -10.61
CA THR A 10 0.64 17.32 -11.29
C THR A 10 1.32 18.50 -10.59
N ASP A 11 2.25 18.22 -9.67
CA ASP A 11 2.88 19.18 -8.76
C ASP A 11 4.40 18.96 -8.65
N GLY A 12 5.01 18.45 -9.73
CA GLY A 12 6.45 18.22 -9.82
C GLY A 12 6.96 17.03 -9.00
N GLY A 13 6.09 16.07 -8.66
CA GLY A 13 6.44 14.89 -7.87
C GLY A 13 6.25 15.04 -6.37
N THR A 14 5.66 16.15 -5.91
CA THR A 14 5.36 16.37 -4.48
C THR A 14 4.29 15.38 -4.01
N THR A 15 3.26 15.13 -4.82
CA THR A 15 2.26 14.09 -4.54
C THR A 15 1.98 13.22 -5.77
N PHE A 16 1.61 11.97 -5.53
CA PHE A 16 1.25 11.00 -6.56
C PHE A 16 -0.12 10.38 -6.29
N ARG A 17 -0.89 10.16 -7.35
CA ARG A 17 -2.19 9.45 -7.30
C ARG A 17 -2.14 8.20 -8.18
N PRO A 18 -2.60 7.04 -7.68
CA PRO A 18 -2.70 5.84 -8.51
C PRO A 18 -3.82 6.04 -9.55
N LYS A 19 -3.55 5.64 -10.79
CA LYS A 19 -4.46 5.75 -11.94
C LYS A 19 -4.88 4.39 -12.51
N PHE A 20 -4.25 3.30 -12.09
CA PHE A 20 -4.44 1.97 -12.67
C PHE A 20 -4.96 0.90 -11.69
N ASP A 21 -5.19 1.23 -10.42
CA ASP A 21 -5.53 0.26 -9.36
C ASP A 21 -6.83 -0.54 -9.64
N LYS A 22 -7.74 0.01 -10.46
CA LYS A 22 -9.01 -0.65 -10.84
C LYS A 22 -8.86 -1.68 -11.97
N GLN A 23 -7.72 -1.71 -12.66
CA GLN A 23 -7.49 -2.63 -13.78
C GLN A 23 -7.12 -4.03 -13.28
N PRO A 24 -7.42 -5.09 -14.06
CA PRO A 24 -7.18 -6.47 -13.66
C PRO A 24 -5.69 -6.86 -13.63
N VAL A 25 -4.77 -5.96 -13.95
CA VAL A 25 -3.33 -6.18 -13.94
C VAL A 25 -2.62 -4.91 -13.47
N GLN A 26 -1.43 -5.05 -12.87
CA GLN A 26 -0.65 -3.92 -12.35
C GLN A 26 0.76 -3.83 -12.94
N SER A 27 1.22 -4.86 -13.67
CA SER A 27 2.51 -4.82 -14.35
C SER A 27 2.48 -3.89 -15.56
N ILE A 28 3.41 -2.94 -15.62
CA ILE A 28 3.53 -1.93 -16.67
C ILE A 28 4.92 -2.03 -17.29
N GLY A 29 4.97 -2.13 -18.62
CA GLY A 29 6.23 -2.14 -19.38
C GLY A 29 6.42 -0.92 -20.28
N ALA A 30 5.33 -0.23 -20.65
CA ALA A 30 5.40 0.97 -21.48
C ALA A 30 4.29 1.95 -21.15
N ILE A 31 4.63 3.25 -21.18
CA ILE A 31 3.67 4.35 -21.15
C ILE A 31 4.02 5.27 -22.32
N ALA A 32 3.02 5.71 -23.08
CA ALA A 32 3.17 6.69 -24.14
C ALA A 32 2.08 7.76 -24.02
N LEU A 33 2.49 9.03 -24.12
CA LEU A 33 1.60 10.18 -24.14
C LEU A 33 1.51 10.69 -25.58
N SER A 34 0.31 11.02 -26.03
CA SER A 34 0.15 11.65 -27.35
C SER A 34 0.78 13.04 -27.36
N PRO A 35 1.68 13.35 -28.32
CA PRO A 35 2.29 14.68 -28.42
C PRO A 35 1.28 15.81 -28.66
N SER A 36 0.14 15.51 -29.29
CA SER A 36 -0.91 16.49 -29.60
C SER A 36 -1.93 16.67 -28.47
N ASN A 37 -2.05 15.69 -27.57
CA ASN A 37 -2.95 15.75 -26.43
C ASN A 37 -2.41 14.88 -25.26
N PRO A 38 -1.83 15.48 -24.21
CA PRO A 38 -1.26 14.72 -23.11
C PRO A 38 -2.29 13.97 -22.24
N ASP A 39 -3.60 14.22 -22.41
CA ASP A 39 -4.65 13.43 -21.76
C ASP A 39 -4.94 12.11 -22.49
N ASP A 40 -4.43 11.93 -23.72
CA ASP A 40 -4.46 10.66 -24.43
C ASP A 40 -3.22 9.83 -24.09
N VAL A 41 -3.43 8.81 -23.25
CA VAL A 41 -2.38 8.00 -22.63
C VAL A 41 -2.56 6.55 -23.02
N TRP A 42 -1.50 5.94 -23.54
CA TRP A 42 -1.43 4.53 -23.87
C TRP A 42 -0.52 3.80 -22.88
N VAL A 43 -0.96 2.65 -22.41
CA VAL A 43 -0.25 1.81 -21.44
C VAL A 43 -0.11 0.41 -22.01
N GLY A 44 1.12 -0.06 -22.12
CA GLY A 44 1.47 -1.44 -22.40
C GLY A 44 1.77 -2.15 -21.09
N THR A 45 1.02 -3.21 -20.80
CA THR A 45 1.20 -3.97 -19.57
C THR A 45 2.27 -5.05 -19.71
N GLY A 46 2.83 -5.49 -18.58
CA GLY A 46 3.84 -6.52 -18.48
C GLY A 46 5.27 -5.99 -18.45
N GLU A 47 6.08 -6.51 -17.54
CA GLU A 47 7.41 -6.00 -17.22
C GLU A 47 8.43 -6.25 -18.34
N ALA A 48 9.20 -5.22 -18.68
CA ALA A 48 10.07 -5.20 -19.87
C ALA A 48 11.42 -5.90 -19.70
N TRP A 49 11.89 -6.05 -18.46
CA TRP A 49 13.23 -6.54 -18.15
C TRP A 49 13.11 -7.98 -17.64
N THR A 50 13.32 -8.95 -18.53
CA THR A 50 12.86 -10.34 -18.36
C THR A 50 13.65 -11.17 -17.35
N ARG A 51 13.58 -10.80 -16.06
CA ARG A 51 14.19 -11.51 -14.94
C ARG A 51 13.34 -12.68 -14.42
N ASN A 52 13.81 -13.46 -13.44
CA ASN A 52 13.04 -14.58 -12.84
C ASN A 52 11.77 -14.11 -12.10
N SER A 53 11.83 -12.96 -11.45
CA SER A 53 10.82 -12.48 -10.52
C SER A 53 9.80 -11.52 -11.15
N VAL A 54 9.79 -11.42 -12.48
CA VAL A 54 8.99 -10.44 -13.22
C VAL A 54 7.50 -10.75 -13.24
N SER A 55 6.70 -9.69 -13.30
CA SER A 55 5.25 -9.79 -13.45
C SER A 55 4.82 -9.77 -14.92
N ILE A 56 3.58 -10.20 -15.18
CA ILE A 56 3.01 -10.33 -16.53
C ILE A 56 1.90 -9.32 -16.80
N GLY A 57 1.76 -8.95 -18.07
CA GLY A 57 0.72 -8.07 -18.61
C GLY A 57 -0.42 -8.83 -19.29
N ASP A 58 -1.47 -8.09 -19.63
CA ASP A 58 -2.62 -8.57 -20.39
C ASP A 58 -2.98 -7.68 -21.59
N GLY A 59 -2.04 -6.90 -22.12
CA GLY A 59 -2.19 -6.12 -23.35
C GLY A 59 -2.11 -4.61 -23.18
N VAL A 60 -2.76 -3.89 -24.11
CA VAL A 60 -2.70 -2.43 -24.22
C VAL A 60 -3.97 -1.80 -23.67
N TYR A 61 -3.82 -0.74 -22.90
CA TYR A 61 -4.90 0.12 -22.44
C TYR A 61 -4.73 1.54 -22.97
N ARG A 62 -5.86 2.23 -23.18
CA ARG A 62 -5.89 3.65 -23.54
C ARG A 62 -6.81 4.43 -22.61
N SER A 63 -6.37 5.60 -22.19
CA SER A 63 -7.17 6.62 -21.52
C SER A 63 -7.21 7.85 -22.41
N THR A 64 -8.34 8.55 -22.44
CA THR A 64 -8.51 9.84 -23.13
C THR A 64 -8.86 10.97 -22.17
N ASP A 65 -8.71 10.73 -20.87
CA ASP A 65 -9.05 11.64 -19.77
C ASP A 65 -7.89 11.77 -18.77
N GLY A 66 -6.66 11.55 -19.24
CA GLY A 66 -5.45 11.72 -18.43
C GLY A 66 -5.30 10.68 -17.32
N GLY A 67 -5.89 9.49 -17.51
CA GLY A 67 -5.78 8.31 -16.64
C GLY A 67 -6.93 8.12 -15.64
N GLU A 68 -8.03 8.86 -15.72
CA GLU A 68 -9.19 8.67 -14.83
C GLU A 68 -10.01 7.42 -15.18
N SER A 69 -10.10 7.11 -16.48
CA SER A 69 -10.70 5.88 -17.00
C SER A 69 -9.82 5.24 -18.07
N TRP A 70 -9.91 3.91 -18.18
CA TRP A 70 -9.10 3.12 -19.10
C TRP A 70 -9.97 2.15 -19.88
N LYS A 71 -9.60 1.94 -21.14
CA LYS A 71 -10.17 0.92 -22.01
C LYS A 71 -9.08 -0.05 -22.43
N HIS A 72 -9.31 -1.35 -22.27
CA HIS A 72 -8.48 -2.38 -22.89
C HIS A 72 -8.71 -2.38 -24.40
N ILE A 73 -7.65 -2.20 -25.17
CA ILE A 73 -7.70 -2.03 -26.63
C ILE A 73 -6.94 -3.14 -27.39
N GLY A 74 -6.65 -4.27 -26.74
CA GLY A 74 -6.20 -5.48 -27.42
C GLY A 74 -4.79 -5.96 -27.06
N LEU A 75 -4.28 -6.89 -27.85
CA LEU A 75 -3.06 -7.67 -27.61
C LEU A 75 -3.06 -8.46 -26.27
N PRO A 76 -4.14 -9.19 -25.91
CA PRO A 76 -4.27 -9.82 -24.60
C PRO A 76 -3.21 -10.88 -24.28
N ASN A 77 -2.60 -11.47 -25.31
CA ASN A 77 -1.61 -12.53 -25.17
C ASN A 77 -0.15 -12.02 -25.27
N SER A 78 0.04 -10.69 -25.30
CA SER A 78 1.36 -10.07 -25.45
C SER A 78 2.30 -10.38 -24.29
N GLU A 79 1.77 -10.54 -23.07
CA GLU A 79 2.47 -10.75 -21.79
C GLU A 79 3.45 -9.64 -21.38
N ARG A 80 4.20 -9.05 -22.33
CA ARG A 80 5.19 -7.98 -22.13
C ARG A 80 5.21 -7.03 -23.32
N ILE A 81 4.99 -5.76 -23.03
CA ILE A 81 5.07 -4.66 -24.00
C ILE A 81 6.14 -3.70 -23.50
N VAL A 82 7.20 -3.52 -24.27
CA VAL A 82 8.41 -2.78 -23.82
C VAL A 82 8.50 -1.38 -24.40
N LYS A 83 7.72 -1.09 -25.44
CA LYS A 83 7.63 0.24 -26.03
C LYS A 83 6.32 0.42 -26.77
N ILE A 84 5.74 1.60 -26.66
CA ILE A 84 4.68 2.10 -27.52
C ILE A 84 5.18 3.40 -28.15
N THR A 85 5.04 3.52 -29.46
CA THR A 85 5.38 4.75 -30.17
C THR A 85 4.15 5.23 -30.91
N LEU A 86 3.70 6.43 -30.55
CA LEU A 86 2.54 7.08 -31.16
C LEU A 86 2.99 7.95 -32.33
N ASP A 87 2.24 7.91 -33.43
CA ASP A 87 2.50 8.81 -34.56
C ASP A 87 2.11 10.25 -34.15
N PRO A 88 3.05 11.22 -34.15
CA PRO A 88 2.75 12.60 -33.76
C PRO A 88 1.73 13.27 -34.69
N ARG A 89 1.52 12.73 -35.89
CA ARG A 89 0.54 13.22 -36.88
C ARG A 89 -0.87 12.70 -36.60
N ASN A 90 -1.02 11.57 -35.90
CA ASN A 90 -2.29 10.93 -35.61
C ASN A 90 -2.23 10.04 -34.35
N ALA A 91 -2.90 10.46 -33.28
CA ALA A 91 -2.94 9.75 -31.99
C ALA A 91 -3.62 8.37 -32.04
N ASP A 92 -4.38 8.06 -33.10
CA ASP A 92 -4.98 6.74 -33.32
C ASP A 92 -4.01 5.76 -34.01
N SER A 93 -2.84 6.23 -34.45
CA SER A 93 -1.81 5.42 -35.08
C SER A 93 -0.66 5.13 -34.13
N ALA A 94 -0.35 3.85 -33.94
CA ALA A 94 0.68 3.41 -33.01
C ALA A 94 1.43 2.18 -33.53
N LEU A 95 2.70 2.11 -33.16
CA LEU A 95 3.50 0.90 -33.20
C LEU A 95 3.72 0.40 -31.77
N VAL A 96 3.53 -0.89 -31.53
CA VAL A 96 3.67 -1.53 -30.23
C VAL A 96 4.73 -2.63 -30.32
N CYS A 97 5.79 -2.49 -29.52
CA CYS A 97 6.89 -3.43 -29.42
C CYS A 97 6.53 -4.52 -28.40
N VAL A 98 6.08 -5.66 -28.91
CA VAL A 98 5.68 -6.82 -28.09
C VAL A 98 6.82 -7.81 -28.01
N THR A 99 7.39 -7.97 -26.82
CA THR A 99 8.46 -8.94 -26.56
C THR A 99 7.90 -10.36 -26.49
N GLY A 100 6.70 -10.52 -25.92
CA GLY A 100 6.03 -11.81 -25.83
C GLY A 100 6.33 -12.57 -24.53
N ARG A 101 5.97 -13.86 -24.57
CA ARG A 101 6.10 -14.77 -23.44
C ARG A 101 7.55 -15.14 -23.12
N LEU A 102 7.91 -15.05 -21.84
CA LEU A 102 9.25 -15.35 -21.31
C LEU A 102 9.52 -16.85 -21.19
N TRP A 103 8.54 -17.58 -20.67
CA TRP A 103 8.67 -18.97 -20.23
C TRP A 103 8.15 -20.00 -21.24
N SER A 104 7.47 -19.56 -22.29
CA SER A 104 6.91 -20.42 -23.33
C SER A 104 6.91 -19.78 -24.72
N ASP A 105 6.83 -20.63 -25.74
CA ASP A 105 6.69 -20.19 -27.13
C ASP A 105 5.35 -19.48 -27.35
N SER A 106 5.36 -18.47 -28.21
CA SER A 106 4.15 -17.74 -28.59
C SER A 106 4.34 -17.04 -29.93
N ASN A 107 3.26 -16.94 -30.70
CA ASN A 107 3.19 -16.13 -31.91
C ASN A 107 2.81 -14.66 -31.63
N ASP A 108 2.34 -14.35 -30.43
CA ASP A 108 1.90 -13.00 -30.02
C ASP A 108 3.10 -12.13 -29.62
N ARG A 109 3.97 -11.86 -30.60
CA ARG A 109 5.25 -11.14 -30.42
C ARG A 109 5.71 -10.49 -31.73
N GLY A 110 6.54 -9.45 -31.61
CA GLY A 110 7.02 -8.64 -32.73
C GLY A 110 6.54 -7.19 -32.65
N VAL A 111 6.53 -6.49 -33.77
CA VAL A 111 5.99 -5.12 -33.84
C VAL A 111 4.56 -5.18 -34.36
N TYR A 112 3.62 -4.71 -33.55
CA TYR A 112 2.21 -4.57 -33.93
C TYR A 112 1.93 -3.13 -34.35
N ARG A 113 1.04 -2.96 -35.32
CA ARG A 113 0.61 -1.66 -35.84
C ARG A 113 -0.90 -1.53 -35.81
N THR A 114 -1.37 -0.36 -35.40
CA THR A 114 -2.77 0.09 -35.51
C THR A 114 -2.82 1.49 -36.12
N THR A 115 -3.95 1.83 -36.75
CA THR A 115 -4.26 3.16 -37.29
C THR A 115 -5.66 3.66 -36.91
N ASP A 116 -6.36 2.91 -36.07
CA ASP A 116 -7.76 3.15 -35.70
C ASP A 116 -7.97 3.16 -34.19
N GLY A 117 -6.91 3.46 -33.43
CA GLY A 117 -6.93 3.56 -31.98
C GLY A 117 -6.99 2.21 -31.27
N GLY A 118 -6.47 1.15 -31.89
CA GLY A 118 -6.43 -0.21 -31.35
C GLY A 118 -7.71 -1.02 -31.58
N LYS A 119 -8.60 -0.60 -32.49
CA LYS A 119 -9.75 -1.44 -32.88
C LYS A 119 -9.29 -2.62 -33.71
N THR A 120 -8.30 -2.41 -34.57
CA THR A 120 -7.64 -3.46 -35.35
C THR A 120 -6.12 -3.40 -35.18
N TRP A 121 -5.50 -4.57 -35.25
CA TRP A 121 -4.06 -4.76 -35.09
C TRP A 121 -3.51 -5.60 -36.23
N SER A 122 -2.35 -5.20 -36.74
CA SER A 122 -1.59 -5.94 -37.76
C SER A 122 -0.19 -6.24 -37.23
N LEU A 123 0.30 -7.46 -37.42
CA LEU A 123 1.68 -7.82 -37.11
C LEU A 123 2.59 -7.30 -38.23
N ALA A 124 3.22 -6.15 -37.98
CA ALA A 124 4.01 -5.40 -38.96
C ALA A 124 5.44 -5.93 -39.12
N LEU A 125 6.03 -6.46 -38.04
CA LEU A 125 7.34 -7.12 -38.06
C LEU A 125 7.28 -8.38 -37.21
N LYS A 126 7.46 -9.54 -37.87
CA LYS A 126 7.41 -10.87 -37.25
C LYS A 126 8.82 -11.39 -36.96
N GLY A 127 8.98 -12.08 -35.83
CA GLY A 127 10.19 -12.82 -35.47
C GLY A 127 10.51 -14.00 -36.40
N GLY A 128 11.80 -14.33 -36.52
CA GLY A 128 12.26 -15.49 -37.29
C GLY A 128 11.89 -16.85 -36.66
N ASN A 129 11.52 -16.88 -35.38
CA ASN A 129 11.10 -18.07 -34.65
C ASN A 129 10.12 -17.71 -33.50
N SER A 130 9.62 -18.71 -32.77
CA SER A 130 8.63 -18.58 -31.69
C SER A 130 9.17 -17.99 -30.37
N SER A 131 10.49 -17.76 -30.27
CA SER A 131 11.16 -17.08 -29.16
C SER A 131 11.70 -15.70 -29.52
N THR A 132 11.49 -15.24 -30.76
CA THR A 132 11.97 -13.94 -31.25
C THR A 132 10.85 -12.89 -31.23
N GLY A 133 10.90 -11.94 -30.29
CA GLY A 133 9.93 -10.83 -30.17
C GLY A 133 10.59 -9.46 -30.33
N CYS A 134 9.84 -8.36 -30.26
CA CYS A 134 10.42 -7.03 -30.29
C CYS A 134 11.09 -6.69 -28.95
N GLY A 135 12.37 -6.32 -28.95
CA GLY A 135 13.18 -6.03 -27.76
C GLY A 135 13.41 -4.54 -27.48
N GLY A 136 13.13 -3.68 -28.47
CA GLY A 136 13.28 -2.23 -28.41
C GLY A 136 12.84 -1.56 -29.71
N MET A 137 12.48 -0.28 -29.64
CA MET A 137 12.02 0.50 -30.79
C MET A 137 12.29 1.99 -30.58
N SER A 138 12.72 2.68 -31.64
CA SER A 138 12.92 4.13 -31.65
C SER A 138 12.39 4.71 -32.96
N MET A 139 11.47 5.66 -32.86
CA MET A 139 10.99 6.46 -33.99
C MET A 139 11.80 7.75 -34.06
N ASP A 140 12.07 8.22 -35.27
CA ASP A 140 12.61 9.55 -35.49
C ASP A 140 11.53 10.60 -35.20
N ALA A 141 11.80 11.47 -34.22
CA ALA A 141 10.85 12.50 -33.77
C ALA A 141 10.56 13.56 -34.84
N LYS A 142 11.48 13.78 -35.79
CA LYS A 142 11.31 14.75 -36.89
C LYS A 142 10.75 14.11 -38.16
N ASN A 143 10.91 12.81 -38.32
CA ASN A 143 10.38 12.04 -39.45
C ASN A 143 9.78 10.70 -38.99
N PRO A 144 8.50 10.67 -38.56
CA PRO A 144 7.88 9.47 -38.00
C PRO A 144 7.73 8.29 -38.97
N ASP A 145 8.03 8.47 -40.27
CA ASP A 145 8.10 7.35 -41.21
C ASP A 145 9.37 6.51 -41.03
N VAL A 146 10.42 7.08 -40.43
CA VAL A 146 11.66 6.38 -40.08
C VAL A 146 11.54 5.81 -38.67
N VAL A 147 11.59 4.48 -38.58
CA VAL A 147 11.51 3.75 -37.32
C VAL A 147 12.56 2.65 -37.30
N PHE A 148 13.26 2.50 -36.19
CA PHE A 148 14.14 1.37 -35.92
C PHE A 148 13.47 0.44 -34.90
N ALA A 149 13.58 -0.86 -35.12
CA ALA A 149 13.11 -1.87 -34.19
C ALA A 149 14.15 -2.99 -34.06
N SER A 150 14.36 -3.46 -32.83
CA SER A 150 15.14 -4.67 -32.59
C SER A 150 14.23 -5.86 -32.35
N LEU A 151 14.54 -6.97 -33.00
CA LEU A 151 14.00 -8.28 -32.64
C LEU A 151 15.02 -9.00 -31.76
N TRP A 152 14.53 -9.68 -30.73
CA TRP A 152 15.33 -10.34 -29.71
C TRP A 152 14.85 -11.79 -29.51
N ASP A 153 15.76 -12.73 -29.75
CA ASP A 153 15.58 -14.16 -29.50
C ASP A 153 16.03 -14.52 -28.09
N PHE A 154 15.09 -14.89 -27.22
CA PHE A 154 15.39 -15.24 -25.83
C PHE A 154 14.41 -16.27 -25.27
N ARG A 155 14.86 -16.99 -24.25
CA ARG A 155 14.04 -17.95 -23.50
C ARG A 155 14.54 -18.08 -22.08
N ARG A 156 13.62 -18.15 -21.12
CA ARG A 156 13.92 -18.56 -19.75
C ARG A 156 13.23 -19.88 -19.41
N LYS A 157 13.88 -20.67 -18.58
CA LYS A 157 13.39 -21.87 -17.90
C LYS A 157 13.74 -21.75 -16.42
N GLY A 158 13.15 -22.57 -15.55
CA GLY A 158 13.41 -22.51 -14.11
C GLY A 158 14.91 -22.57 -13.75
N TRP A 159 15.73 -23.20 -14.59
CA TRP A 159 17.15 -23.47 -14.36
C TRP A 159 18.12 -22.88 -15.39
N THR A 160 17.64 -22.06 -16.35
CA THR A 160 18.52 -21.47 -17.37
C THR A 160 17.87 -20.28 -18.07
N PHE A 161 18.69 -19.36 -18.55
CA PHE A 161 18.32 -18.24 -19.41
C PHE A 161 19.19 -18.25 -20.67
N ARG A 162 18.64 -17.86 -21.82
CA ARG A 162 19.40 -17.62 -23.06
C ARG A 162 19.02 -16.30 -23.71
N SER A 163 20.03 -15.55 -24.14
CA SER A 163 19.92 -14.37 -25.00
C SER A 163 20.70 -14.60 -26.30
N GLY A 164 20.03 -14.45 -27.44
CA GLY A 164 20.66 -14.51 -28.75
C GLY A 164 21.07 -15.91 -29.24
N GLY A 165 20.32 -16.94 -28.86
CA GLY A 165 20.64 -18.34 -29.18
C GLY A 165 21.26 -19.09 -28.00
N ASP A 166 21.61 -20.36 -28.21
CA ASP A 166 22.12 -21.27 -27.16
C ASP A 166 23.63 -21.09 -26.85
N GLY A 167 24.27 -20.07 -27.42
CA GLY A 167 25.70 -19.79 -27.25
C GLY A 167 26.24 -18.84 -28.33
N PRO A 168 27.53 -18.49 -28.28
CA PRO A 168 28.16 -17.55 -29.22
C PRO A 168 28.24 -18.07 -30.66
N ASP A 169 28.15 -19.39 -30.87
CA ASP A 169 28.22 -20.01 -32.21
C ASP A 169 26.84 -20.45 -32.74
N ALA A 170 25.78 -20.28 -31.94
CA ALA A 170 24.44 -20.73 -32.30
C ALA A 170 23.70 -19.71 -33.19
N SER A 171 22.80 -20.19 -34.04
CA SER A 171 21.92 -19.29 -34.81
C SER A 171 21.01 -18.49 -33.88
N SER A 172 20.87 -17.20 -34.14
CA SER A 172 19.99 -16.29 -33.40
C SER A 172 18.92 -15.70 -34.31
N GLY A 173 17.68 -15.63 -33.83
CA GLY A 173 16.61 -14.87 -34.48
C GLY A 173 16.69 -13.36 -34.25
N SER A 174 17.63 -12.86 -33.43
CA SER A 174 17.75 -11.43 -33.15
C SER A 174 18.25 -10.64 -34.37
N GLY A 175 17.87 -9.37 -34.45
CA GLY A 175 18.25 -8.47 -35.54
C GLY A 175 17.82 -7.03 -35.33
N LEU A 176 18.46 -6.11 -36.05
CA LEU A 176 18.09 -4.69 -36.08
C LEU A 176 17.43 -4.36 -37.43
N TYR A 177 16.27 -3.72 -37.39
CA TYR A 177 15.45 -3.43 -38.56
C TYR A 177 15.18 -1.94 -38.67
N ARG A 178 15.05 -1.45 -39.91
CA ARG A 178 14.68 -0.08 -40.23
C ARG A 178 13.48 -0.05 -41.17
N SER A 179 12.50 0.75 -40.82
CA SER A 179 11.38 1.17 -41.66
C SER A 179 11.66 2.56 -42.24
N ALA A 180 11.11 2.84 -43.42
CA ALA A 180 11.10 4.16 -44.03
C ALA A 180 9.68 4.63 -44.42
N ASP A 181 8.64 3.93 -43.99
CA ASP A 181 7.24 4.15 -44.37
C ASP A 181 6.24 4.03 -43.19
N GLY A 182 6.71 4.33 -41.98
CA GLY A 182 5.88 4.32 -40.77
C GLY A 182 5.55 2.92 -40.25
N GLY A 183 6.49 1.99 -40.44
CA GLY A 183 6.43 0.61 -39.97
C GLY A 183 5.59 -0.31 -40.84
N LYS A 184 5.30 0.05 -42.10
CA LYS A 184 4.56 -0.83 -43.03
C LYS A 184 5.48 -1.89 -43.62
N THR A 185 6.72 -1.52 -43.94
CA THR A 185 7.75 -2.43 -44.41
C THR A 185 9.05 -2.25 -43.63
N TRP A 186 9.83 -3.33 -43.53
CA TRP A 186 11.04 -3.37 -42.71
C TRP A 186 12.19 -4.00 -43.49
N LYS A 187 13.37 -3.41 -43.35
CA LYS A 187 14.63 -3.96 -43.88
C LYS A 187 15.58 -4.24 -42.72
N GLU A 188 16.13 -5.44 -42.69
CA GLU A 188 17.16 -5.78 -41.72
C GLU A 188 18.48 -5.05 -42.05
N ILE A 189 19.17 -4.58 -41.02
CA ILE A 189 20.51 -4.01 -41.11
C ILE A 189 21.50 -5.14 -40.86
N THR A 190 22.10 -5.67 -41.93
CA THR A 190 22.99 -6.84 -41.89
C THR A 190 24.46 -6.52 -42.14
N SER A 191 24.79 -5.27 -42.45
CA SER A 191 26.15 -4.83 -42.80
C SER A 191 26.36 -3.35 -42.44
N GLY A 192 27.56 -2.82 -42.74
CA GLY A 192 27.85 -1.39 -42.57
C GLY A 192 28.57 -1.03 -41.28
N GLY A 193 29.31 -1.96 -40.67
CA GLY A 193 30.17 -1.69 -39.50
C GLY A 193 29.68 -2.27 -38.16
N LEU A 194 28.48 -2.87 -38.13
CA LEU A 194 28.00 -3.69 -37.02
C LEU A 194 28.81 -5.01 -36.89
N PRO A 195 28.83 -5.66 -35.70
CA PRO A 195 29.57 -6.90 -35.52
C PRO A 195 28.91 -8.06 -36.29
N PRO A 196 29.61 -9.18 -36.52
CA PRO A 196 28.98 -10.37 -37.06
C PRO A 196 27.92 -10.93 -36.10
N LYS A 197 26.90 -11.59 -36.66
CA LYS A 197 25.94 -12.41 -35.90
C LYS A 197 26.65 -13.63 -35.27
N PRO A 198 26.09 -14.24 -34.20
CA PRO A 198 24.76 -14.00 -33.63
C PRO A 198 24.66 -12.73 -32.78
N PHE A 199 23.45 -12.16 -32.73
CA PHE A 199 23.09 -11.04 -31.86
C PHE A 199 22.20 -11.49 -30.71
N GLY A 200 22.34 -10.84 -29.57
CA GLY A 200 21.40 -10.92 -28.44
C GLY A 200 20.46 -9.72 -28.41
N ARG A 201 20.24 -9.14 -27.23
CA ARG A 201 19.41 -7.94 -27.08
C ARG A 201 20.12 -6.73 -27.71
N ILE A 202 19.35 -5.90 -28.41
CA ILE A 202 19.84 -4.67 -29.04
C ILE A 202 19.01 -3.49 -28.54
N ALA A 203 19.66 -2.47 -27.99
CA ALA A 203 19.05 -1.16 -27.75
C ALA A 203 19.34 -0.25 -28.94
N VAL A 204 18.35 0.55 -29.36
CA VAL A 204 18.50 1.53 -30.44
C VAL A 204 17.83 2.83 -30.05
N ALA A 205 18.48 3.96 -30.33
CA ALA A 205 17.95 5.29 -30.07
C ALA A 205 18.33 6.25 -31.22
N VAL A 206 17.33 6.92 -31.79
CA VAL A 206 17.53 8.04 -32.72
C VAL A 206 17.67 9.32 -31.89
N ALA A 207 18.67 10.15 -32.17
CA ALA A 207 18.84 11.40 -31.45
C ALA A 207 17.69 12.37 -31.78
N PRO A 208 16.91 12.86 -30.79
CA PRO A 208 15.79 13.77 -31.07
C PRO A 208 16.23 15.09 -31.71
N SER A 209 17.45 15.53 -31.39
CA SER A 209 18.07 16.76 -31.92
C SER A 209 18.57 16.61 -33.37
N ASP A 210 18.88 15.41 -33.85
CA ASP A 210 19.43 15.15 -35.19
C ASP A 210 19.10 13.74 -35.71
N SER A 211 18.18 13.67 -36.67
CA SER A 211 17.71 12.44 -37.32
C SER A 211 18.80 11.59 -37.99
N ASN A 212 19.97 12.17 -38.30
CA ASN A 212 21.09 11.41 -38.87
C ASN A 212 21.85 10.61 -37.81
N ILE A 213 21.80 11.02 -36.54
CA ILE A 213 22.52 10.37 -35.45
C ILE A 213 21.65 9.27 -34.85
N VAL A 214 22.14 8.04 -34.95
CA VAL A 214 21.48 6.86 -34.36
C VAL A 214 22.51 6.08 -33.56
N TYR A 215 22.17 5.72 -32.32
CA TYR A 215 22.98 4.85 -31.48
C TYR A 215 22.38 3.46 -31.42
N ALA A 216 23.23 2.44 -31.40
CA ALA A 216 22.84 1.07 -31.15
C ALA A 216 23.83 0.39 -30.19
N PHE A 217 23.32 -0.16 -29.09
CA PHE A 217 24.09 -1.09 -28.27
C PHE A 217 23.73 -2.51 -28.69
N VAL A 218 24.73 -3.30 -29.09
CA VAL A 218 24.53 -4.63 -29.68
C VAL A 218 25.19 -5.69 -28.81
N GLU A 219 24.39 -6.58 -28.21
CA GLU A 219 24.88 -7.82 -27.63
C GLU A 219 25.39 -8.76 -28.73
N SER A 220 26.66 -9.15 -28.62
CA SER A 220 27.34 -10.14 -29.47
C SER A 220 28.57 -10.64 -28.71
N GLU A 221 29.31 -11.61 -29.26
CA GLU A 221 30.58 -12.08 -28.69
C GLU A 221 31.56 -10.92 -28.43
N LYS A 222 31.54 -9.90 -29.31
CA LYS A 222 32.31 -8.65 -29.17
C LYS A 222 31.37 -7.44 -29.07
N GLY A 223 30.45 -7.51 -28.11
CA GLY A 223 29.46 -6.47 -27.85
C GLY A 223 30.09 -5.07 -27.70
N ALA A 224 29.38 -4.05 -28.15
CA ALA A 224 29.81 -2.65 -28.06
C ALA A 224 28.63 -1.69 -28.32
N LEU A 225 28.86 -0.41 -28.03
CA LEU A 225 28.07 0.69 -28.56
C LEU A 225 28.51 1.00 -30.00
N TYR A 226 27.55 1.37 -30.84
CA TYR A 226 27.74 1.80 -32.21
C TYR A 226 27.01 3.12 -32.44
N ARG A 227 27.59 3.99 -33.27
CA ARG A 227 27.00 5.28 -33.67
C ARG A 227 26.96 5.36 -35.19
N SER A 228 25.80 5.68 -35.73
CA SER A 228 25.62 6.08 -37.12
C SER A 228 25.54 7.60 -37.21
N ALA A 229 26.11 8.18 -38.27
CA ALA A 229 26.01 9.59 -38.61
C ALA A 229 25.17 9.87 -39.87
N ASP A 230 24.53 8.85 -40.45
CA ASP A 230 23.80 8.94 -41.72
C ASP A 230 22.45 8.20 -41.73
N GLY A 231 21.79 8.16 -40.56
CA GLY A 231 20.45 7.60 -40.41
C GLY A 231 20.40 6.08 -40.46
N GLY A 232 21.46 5.41 -40.00
CA GLY A 232 21.57 3.97 -39.78
C GLY A 232 22.18 3.18 -40.94
N LYS A 233 22.85 3.84 -41.90
CA LYS A 233 23.43 3.16 -43.08
C LYS A 233 24.85 2.67 -42.80
N HIS A 234 25.65 3.48 -42.12
CA HIS A 234 27.00 3.12 -41.66
C HIS A 234 27.13 3.31 -40.15
N TRP A 235 27.86 2.42 -39.51
CA TRP A 235 28.00 2.31 -38.07
C TRP A 235 29.47 2.35 -37.67
N GLU A 236 29.82 3.31 -36.82
CA GLU A 236 31.12 3.41 -36.19
C GLU A 236 31.07 2.75 -34.82
N ARG A 237 31.98 1.81 -34.57
CA ARG A 237 32.14 1.19 -33.25
C ARG A 237 32.67 2.22 -32.25
N ARG A 238 32.09 2.23 -31.05
CA ARG A 238 32.37 3.15 -29.96
C ARG A 238 32.81 2.35 -28.71
N ASP A 239 32.34 2.75 -27.52
CA ASP A 239 32.71 2.12 -26.26
C ASP A 239 32.32 0.63 -26.19
N ASP A 240 33.25 -0.18 -25.71
CA ASP A 240 33.12 -1.62 -25.46
C ASP A 240 33.58 -1.99 -24.06
N SER A 241 33.71 -0.98 -23.18
CA SER A 241 34.07 -1.17 -21.79
C SER A 241 33.12 -2.16 -21.10
N ARG A 242 33.61 -2.80 -20.04
CA ARG A 242 32.78 -3.69 -19.21
C ARG A 242 31.50 -3.01 -18.72
N MET A 243 31.54 -1.70 -18.44
CA MET A 243 30.34 -0.95 -18.05
C MET A 243 29.32 -0.88 -19.20
N MET A 244 29.75 -0.59 -20.43
CA MET A 244 28.84 -0.56 -21.58
C MET A 244 28.21 -1.92 -21.87
N VAL A 245 29.03 -2.99 -21.93
CA VAL A 245 28.55 -4.32 -22.35
C VAL A 245 27.88 -5.14 -21.24
N TRP A 246 27.83 -4.61 -20.02
CA TRP A 246 27.27 -5.30 -18.85
C TRP A 246 25.79 -5.69 -19.04
N ARG A 247 25.50 -6.99 -18.80
CA ARG A 247 24.17 -7.63 -18.74
C ARG A 247 23.15 -7.06 -19.74
N PRO A 248 23.32 -7.33 -21.05
CA PRO A 248 22.52 -6.70 -22.08
C PRO A 248 21.02 -6.96 -21.96
N PHE A 249 20.62 -8.18 -21.58
CA PHE A 249 19.20 -8.50 -21.42
C PHE A 249 18.48 -7.64 -20.36
N TYR A 250 19.23 -7.11 -19.38
CA TYR A 250 18.70 -6.39 -18.21
C TYR A 250 18.87 -4.86 -18.35
N PHE A 251 19.94 -4.39 -19.00
CA PHE A 251 20.29 -2.95 -19.07
C PHE A 251 20.37 -2.35 -20.48
N ALA A 252 19.85 -3.02 -21.51
CA ALA A 252 19.84 -2.48 -22.87
C ALA A 252 18.75 -1.40 -23.05
N ASN A 253 18.96 -0.20 -22.50
CA ASN A 253 18.20 1.02 -22.81
C ASN A 253 19.16 2.19 -23.06
N LEU A 254 18.92 2.97 -24.12
CA LEU A 254 19.72 4.13 -24.50
C LEU A 254 18.82 5.37 -24.55
N ILE A 255 19.24 6.44 -23.89
CA ILE A 255 18.51 7.70 -23.81
C ILE A 255 19.43 8.82 -24.29
N VAL A 256 19.11 9.41 -25.44
CA VAL A 256 19.88 10.53 -26.01
C VAL A 256 19.25 11.84 -25.55
N ASP A 257 20.08 12.81 -25.19
CA ASP A 257 19.63 14.15 -24.81
C ASP A 257 18.84 14.80 -25.96
N PRO A 258 17.64 15.34 -25.69
CA PRO A 258 16.78 15.91 -26.73
C PRO A 258 17.35 17.16 -27.41
N SER A 259 18.34 17.80 -26.78
CA SER A 259 18.99 19.04 -27.25
C SER A 259 20.41 18.82 -27.80
N ASN A 260 21.06 17.71 -27.44
CA ASN A 260 22.46 17.44 -27.77
C ASN A 260 22.67 15.97 -28.18
N PRO A 261 22.98 15.69 -29.46
CA PRO A 261 23.10 14.31 -29.94
C PRO A 261 24.34 13.58 -29.41
N ASP A 262 25.29 14.28 -28.79
CA ASP A 262 26.52 13.69 -28.25
C ASP A 262 26.45 13.40 -26.74
N ARG A 263 25.40 13.90 -26.06
CA ARG A 263 25.09 13.51 -24.69
C ARG A 263 24.06 12.37 -24.68
N LEU A 264 24.41 11.26 -24.05
CA LEU A 264 23.53 10.11 -23.92
C LEU A 264 23.78 9.33 -22.65
N PHE A 265 22.74 8.65 -22.18
CA PHE A 265 22.77 7.74 -21.05
C PHE A 265 22.55 6.30 -21.53
N LYS A 266 23.19 5.36 -20.83
CA LYS A 266 22.89 3.94 -20.91
C LYS A 266 22.53 3.45 -19.51
N THR A 267 21.38 2.83 -19.39
CA THR A 267 20.99 2.20 -18.12
C THR A 267 21.95 1.07 -17.77
N ASN A 268 22.14 0.81 -16.48
CA ASN A 268 23.16 -0.09 -15.97
C ASN A 268 23.00 -0.32 -14.46
N LEU A 269 23.90 -1.11 -13.87
CA LEU A 269 24.02 -1.21 -12.41
C LEU A 269 24.18 0.18 -11.77
N ASN A 270 25.07 1.03 -12.28
CA ASN A 270 25.08 2.47 -12.01
C ASN A 270 24.78 3.19 -13.31
N LEU A 271 23.83 4.13 -13.34
CA LEU A 271 23.56 4.88 -14.57
C LEU A 271 24.86 5.50 -15.11
N ILE A 272 25.17 5.24 -16.38
CA ILE A 272 26.36 5.80 -17.05
C ILE A 272 25.95 6.81 -18.10
N GLN A 273 26.75 7.86 -18.26
CA GLN A 273 26.58 8.89 -19.27
C GLN A 273 27.83 9.06 -20.13
N SER A 274 27.61 9.49 -21.35
CA SER A 274 28.62 10.01 -22.28
C SER A 274 28.30 11.47 -22.59
N LEU A 275 29.35 12.28 -22.79
CA LEU A 275 29.27 13.65 -23.27
C LEU A 275 29.96 13.87 -24.62
N ASP A 276 30.48 12.82 -25.25
CA ASP A 276 31.35 12.88 -26.42
C ASP A 276 30.90 11.98 -27.59
N GLY A 277 29.60 11.70 -27.65
CA GLY A 277 29.00 10.87 -28.70
C GLY A 277 29.29 9.37 -28.54
N GLY A 278 29.41 8.92 -27.29
CA GLY A 278 29.54 7.52 -26.89
C GLY A 278 30.97 6.99 -26.92
N LYS A 279 31.99 7.86 -27.02
CA LYS A 279 33.39 7.42 -27.03
C LYS A 279 33.86 7.05 -25.63
N THR A 280 33.40 7.77 -24.61
CA THR A 280 33.71 7.48 -23.20
C THR A 280 32.46 7.57 -22.33
N PHE A 281 32.40 6.74 -21.29
CA PHE A 281 31.31 6.74 -20.32
C PHE A 281 31.81 6.84 -18.89
N SER A 282 31.07 7.58 -18.06
CA SER A 282 31.27 7.67 -16.62
C SER A 282 29.97 7.44 -15.86
N PRO A 283 30.02 6.91 -14.63
CA PRO A 283 28.86 6.89 -13.74
C PRO A 283 28.31 8.30 -13.48
N THR A 284 27.00 8.39 -13.22
CA THR A 284 26.33 9.61 -12.75
C THR A 284 26.42 9.75 -11.22
N GLY A 285 25.69 10.70 -10.64
CA GLY A 285 25.64 10.93 -9.19
C GLY A 285 25.19 9.73 -8.36
N ASN A 286 25.37 9.82 -7.05
CA ASN A 286 25.01 8.76 -6.10
C ASN A 286 23.48 8.53 -6.04
N ALA A 287 23.07 7.31 -6.36
CA ALA A 287 21.70 6.82 -6.34
C ALA A 287 21.71 5.31 -6.04
N HIS A 288 20.53 4.68 -6.03
CA HIS A 288 20.46 3.23 -5.92
C HIS A 288 20.96 2.57 -7.23
N ALA A 289 21.24 1.27 -7.15
CA ALA A 289 21.65 0.49 -8.30
C ALA A 289 20.45 0.07 -9.17
N ASP A 290 20.76 -0.48 -10.35
CA ASP A 290 19.84 -1.10 -11.31
C ASP A 290 18.88 -0.11 -11.96
N PHE A 291 19.45 0.83 -12.71
CA PHE A 291 18.67 1.77 -13.52
C PHE A 291 18.00 1.09 -14.69
N HIS A 292 16.78 1.52 -15.01
CA HIS A 292 15.97 0.93 -16.08
C HIS A 292 15.35 1.96 -17.03
N ASP A 293 15.18 3.22 -16.60
CA ASP A 293 14.71 4.28 -17.49
C ASP A 293 15.19 5.67 -17.06
N VAL A 294 15.28 6.57 -18.04
CA VAL A 294 15.66 7.97 -17.85
C VAL A 294 14.79 8.85 -18.73
N TRP A 295 14.26 9.93 -18.15
CA TRP A 295 13.59 10.99 -18.88
C TRP A 295 14.36 12.31 -18.70
N ILE A 296 14.58 13.01 -19.80
CA ILE A 296 15.28 14.30 -19.83
C ILE A 296 14.27 15.33 -20.30
N ASP A 297 14.13 16.43 -19.56
CA ASP A 297 13.24 17.52 -19.95
C ASP A 297 13.75 18.18 -21.25
N PRO A 298 12.96 18.18 -22.34
CA PRO A 298 13.37 18.76 -23.61
C PRO A 298 13.50 20.29 -23.57
N GLN A 299 12.94 20.97 -22.57
CA GLN A 299 13.04 22.42 -22.39
C GLN A 299 14.18 22.80 -21.44
N ASP A 300 14.56 21.91 -20.53
CA ASP A 300 15.69 22.08 -19.60
C ASP A 300 16.44 20.75 -19.38
N PRO A 301 17.43 20.41 -20.23
CA PRO A 301 18.15 19.12 -20.15
C PRO A 301 18.95 18.88 -18.87
N LYS A 302 19.01 19.86 -17.95
CA LYS A 302 19.53 19.65 -16.59
C LYS A 302 18.51 19.01 -15.67
N THR A 303 17.23 19.12 -15.98
CA THR A 303 16.16 18.39 -15.31
C THR A 303 16.11 16.96 -15.84
N VAL A 304 16.49 16.00 -15.00
CA VAL A 304 16.53 14.57 -15.34
C VAL A 304 15.74 13.80 -14.30
N LEU A 305 14.89 12.89 -14.77
CA LEU A 305 14.20 11.89 -13.95
C LEU A 305 14.76 10.51 -14.27
N ALA A 306 14.92 9.67 -13.27
CA ALA A 306 15.38 8.31 -13.48
C ALA A 306 14.64 7.31 -12.58
N GLY A 307 14.42 6.12 -13.12
CA GLY A 307 13.85 4.98 -12.40
C GLY A 307 14.87 3.86 -12.28
N ASP A 308 15.02 3.37 -11.05
CA ASP A 308 15.82 2.18 -10.70
C ASP A 308 15.04 1.27 -9.74
N ASP A 309 15.66 0.17 -9.31
CA ASP A 309 15.03 -0.78 -8.37
C ASP A 309 14.82 -0.16 -6.97
N GLY A 310 15.50 0.95 -6.67
CA GLY A 310 15.35 1.74 -5.46
C GLY A 310 14.21 2.76 -5.49
N GLY A 311 13.66 3.09 -6.66
CA GLY A 311 12.51 3.97 -6.85
C GLY A 311 12.67 5.04 -7.94
N LEU A 312 12.14 6.24 -7.66
CA LEU A 312 12.17 7.39 -8.57
C LEU A 312 13.16 8.45 -8.06
N TRP A 313 13.95 8.99 -8.96
CA TRP A 313 14.98 9.99 -8.68
C TRP A 313 14.81 11.25 -9.53
N PHE A 314 15.11 12.39 -8.94
CA PHE A 314 15.08 13.71 -9.58
C PHE A 314 16.47 14.33 -9.56
N SER A 315 16.88 14.97 -10.66
CA SER A 315 18.08 15.80 -10.74
C SER A 315 17.77 17.13 -11.42
N LYS A 316 18.47 18.18 -11.00
CA LYS A 316 18.40 19.54 -11.56
C LYS A 316 19.75 20.05 -12.07
N ASP A 317 20.77 19.19 -12.05
CA ASP A 317 22.13 19.47 -12.47
C ASP A 317 22.62 18.46 -13.52
N GLY A 318 21.69 17.83 -14.25
CA GLY A 318 22.01 16.95 -15.37
C GLY A 318 22.52 15.59 -14.95
N ALA A 319 21.97 15.02 -13.87
CA ALA A 319 22.32 13.73 -13.26
C ALA A 319 23.60 13.72 -12.41
N GLU A 320 24.18 14.87 -12.07
CA GLU A 320 25.34 14.91 -11.16
C GLU A 320 24.94 14.62 -9.69
N ARG A 321 23.74 15.05 -9.29
CA ARG A 321 23.18 14.78 -7.96
C ARG A 321 21.71 14.38 -8.08
N TRP A 322 21.31 13.47 -7.18
CA TRP A 322 19.97 12.92 -7.15
C TRP A 322 19.22 13.24 -5.87
N TRP A 323 17.93 13.48 -6.01
CA TRP A 323 16.95 13.54 -4.93
C TRP A 323 16.00 12.35 -5.05
N LYS A 324 15.87 11.54 -3.98
CA LYS A 324 15.00 10.35 -3.96
C LYS A 324 13.55 10.71 -3.65
N ALA A 325 12.62 10.17 -4.43
CA ALA A 325 11.19 10.21 -4.11
C ALA A 325 10.87 9.20 -3.00
N HIS A 326 10.40 9.69 -1.85
CA HIS A 326 10.03 8.85 -0.69
C HIS A 326 8.51 8.75 -0.47
N ASN A 327 7.72 9.21 -1.43
CA ASN A 327 6.26 9.35 -1.34
C ASN A 327 5.46 8.34 -2.20
N LEU A 328 6.12 7.32 -2.76
CA LEU A 328 5.49 6.29 -3.59
C LEU A 328 5.44 4.94 -2.84
N PRO A 329 4.25 4.41 -2.51
CA PRO A 329 4.09 3.13 -1.82
C PRO A 329 4.14 1.96 -2.82
N ILE A 330 5.32 1.77 -3.43
CA ILE A 330 5.53 0.82 -4.53
C ILE A 330 6.52 -0.31 -4.21
N SER A 331 6.83 -0.53 -2.92
CA SER A 331 7.77 -1.56 -2.48
C SER A 331 7.33 -2.97 -2.89
N GLN A 332 8.31 -3.82 -3.24
CA GLN A 332 8.12 -5.18 -3.74
C GLN A 332 8.53 -6.22 -2.70
N PHE A 333 7.62 -6.55 -1.77
CA PHE A 333 7.89 -7.56 -0.74
C PHE A 333 7.85 -8.98 -1.31
N TYR A 334 8.74 -9.83 -0.82
CA TYR A 334 8.75 -11.28 -1.08
C TYR A 334 7.96 -12.06 -0.05
N HIS A 335 8.35 -11.90 1.21
CA HIS A 335 7.77 -12.61 2.35
C HIS A 335 7.40 -11.64 3.46
N VAL A 336 6.51 -12.06 4.36
CA VAL A 336 6.11 -11.26 5.52
C VAL A 336 6.00 -12.12 6.78
N SER A 337 6.48 -11.58 7.90
CA SER A 337 6.23 -12.15 9.23
C SER A 337 5.86 -11.04 10.23
N VAL A 338 5.40 -11.45 11.42
CA VAL A 338 4.95 -10.54 12.49
C VAL A 338 5.42 -11.04 13.85
N ASP A 339 5.54 -10.11 14.81
CA ASP A 339 5.81 -10.44 16.21
C ASP A 339 4.57 -10.33 17.13
N ASP A 340 4.80 -10.53 18.43
CA ASP A 340 3.79 -10.43 19.48
C ASP A 340 3.86 -9.11 20.28
N LYS A 341 4.58 -8.08 19.82
CA LYS A 341 4.57 -6.75 20.48
C LYS A 341 3.18 -6.12 20.36
N ASP A 342 2.82 -5.15 21.20
CA ASP A 342 1.57 -4.37 21.08
C ASP A 342 1.86 -2.85 21.02
N PRO A 343 1.64 -2.16 19.87
CA PRO A 343 1.38 -2.74 18.53
C PRO A 343 2.47 -3.70 18.06
N TYR A 344 2.09 -4.69 17.25
CA TYR A 344 3.04 -5.64 16.68
C TYR A 344 3.90 -5.00 15.59
N GLN A 345 5.01 -5.64 15.25
CA GLN A 345 5.89 -5.23 14.17
C GLN A 345 5.77 -6.17 12.98
N VAL A 346 5.99 -5.62 11.80
CA VAL A 346 5.95 -6.32 10.52
C VAL A 346 7.38 -6.43 10.00
N TYR A 347 7.75 -7.63 9.56
CA TYR A 347 9.07 -7.96 9.04
C TYR A 347 8.91 -8.42 7.60
N GLY A 348 9.82 -8.03 6.72
CA GLY A 348 9.81 -8.53 5.34
C GLY A 348 11.01 -8.06 4.53
N GLY A 349 11.31 -8.84 3.51
CA GLY A 349 12.36 -8.55 2.55
C GLY A 349 11.84 -7.98 1.23
N LEU A 350 12.61 -7.07 0.64
CA LEU A 350 12.29 -6.38 -0.62
C LEU A 350 13.25 -6.77 -1.75
N GLN A 351 12.73 -6.83 -2.98
CA GLN A 351 13.54 -6.87 -4.21
C GLN A 351 14.57 -5.73 -4.21
N ASP A 352 15.86 -6.07 -4.34
CA ASP A 352 17.04 -5.20 -4.37
C ASP A 352 17.16 -4.17 -3.23
N ASN A 353 16.27 -4.21 -2.26
CA ASN A 353 16.06 -3.12 -1.31
C ASN A 353 16.08 -3.61 0.12
N SER A 354 16.85 -4.66 0.44
CA SER A 354 17.14 -5.14 1.80
C SER A 354 15.94 -5.75 2.56
N SER A 355 16.19 -6.19 3.80
CA SER A 355 15.20 -6.67 4.76
C SER A 355 14.88 -5.62 5.82
N TRP A 356 13.60 -5.45 6.13
CA TRP A 356 13.09 -4.37 6.97
C TRP A 356 12.17 -4.86 8.09
N VAL A 357 12.17 -4.12 9.20
CA VAL A 357 11.17 -4.22 10.27
C VAL A 357 10.48 -2.87 10.45
N GLY A 358 9.17 -2.85 10.63
CA GLY A 358 8.39 -1.63 10.84
C GLY A 358 7.20 -1.81 11.77
N ASP A 359 6.66 -0.70 12.29
CA ASP A 359 5.48 -0.72 13.14
C ASP A 359 4.19 -1.00 12.34
N SER A 360 3.28 -1.81 12.86
CA SER A 360 1.94 -1.98 12.27
C SER A 360 1.03 -0.76 12.47
N SER A 361 1.34 0.07 13.48
CA SER A 361 0.60 1.28 13.78
C SER A 361 1.45 2.27 14.56
N TYR A 362 1.31 3.55 14.23
CA TYR A 362 1.94 4.67 14.93
C TYR A 362 1.00 5.90 14.93
N PRO A 363 1.01 6.75 15.99
CA PRO A 363 0.26 8.00 15.97
C PRO A 363 0.65 8.88 14.78
N GLY A 364 -0.33 9.44 14.08
CA GLY A 364 -0.09 10.20 12.83
C GLY A 364 0.14 9.35 11.58
N GLY A 365 0.19 8.01 11.70
CA GLY A 365 0.45 7.08 10.61
C GLY A 365 1.88 6.50 10.63
N VAL A 366 2.08 5.41 9.88
CA VAL A 366 3.37 4.71 9.78
C VAL A 366 4.22 5.37 8.69
N THR A 367 5.09 6.29 9.08
CA THR A 367 6.02 6.98 8.15
C THR A 367 7.22 6.11 7.79
N ASN A 368 7.99 6.50 6.78
CA ASN A 368 9.23 5.80 6.39
C ASN A 368 10.23 5.68 7.55
N GLN A 369 10.27 6.64 8.48
CA GLN A 369 11.16 6.61 9.65
C GLN A 369 10.74 5.56 10.70
N ARG A 370 9.53 4.99 10.58
CA ARG A 370 9.06 3.89 11.43
C ARG A 370 9.51 2.52 10.91
N TRP A 371 10.25 2.49 9.82
CA TRP A 371 10.85 1.29 9.24
C TRP A 371 12.37 1.34 9.40
N GLU A 372 12.95 0.19 9.70
CA GLU A 372 14.38 0.02 9.93
C GLU A 372 14.96 -1.04 9.00
N ASN A 373 15.99 -0.67 8.22
CA ASN A 373 16.75 -1.61 7.40
C ASN A 373 17.68 -2.44 8.29
N MET A 374 17.61 -3.76 8.19
CA MET A 374 18.32 -4.67 9.09
C MET A 374 19.34 -5.58 8.39
N TYR A 375 19.19 -5.84 7.09
CA TYR A 375 20.07 -6.76 6.36
C TYR A 375 20.00 -6.50 4.85
N GLY A 376 21.13 -6.56 4.12
CA GLY A 376 21.23 -6.13 2.72
C GLY A 376 20.86 -7.18 1.66
N GLY A 377 21.02 -6.82 0.38
CA GLY A 377 20.70 -7.66 -0.79
C GLY A 377 19.23 -7.54 -1.24
N ASP A 378 18.78 -8.44 -2.10
CA ASP A 378 17.36 -8.83 -2.16
C ASP A 378 17.04 -9.40 -0.79
N GLY A 379 16.21 -8.70 -0.02
CA GLY A 379 15.68 -9.28 1.19
C GLY A 379 14.59 -10.28 0.81
N PHE A 380 14.62 -11.50 1.35
CA PHE A 380 13.47 -12.40 1.28
C PHE A 380 12.87 -12.64 2.66
N TRP A 381 13.27 -13.72 3.33
CA TRP A 381 12.69 -14.09 4.61
C TRP A 381 13.29 -13.29 5.75
N MET A 382 12.44 -12.83 6.67
CA MET A 382 12.89 -12.15 7.87
C MET A 382 11.99 -12.50 9.06
N PHE A 383 12.61 -12.83 10.19
CA PHE A 383 11.92 -13.19 11.42
C PHE A 383 12.59 -12.57 12.64
N ALA A 384 11.78 -12.20 13.64
CA ALA A 384 12.28 -12.01 14.99
C ALA A 384 12.51 -13.36 15.67
N ASP A 385 13.58 -13.50 16.44
CA ASP A 385 13.80 -14.70 17.24
C ASP A 385 12.80 -14.73 18.43
N PRO A 386 11.91 -15.73 18.51
CA PRO A 386 10.92 -15.82 19.59
C PRO A 386 11.51 -16.21 20.95
N ALA A 387 12.77 -16.65 21.00
CA ALA A 387 13.52 -16.92 22.22
C ALA A 387 14.29 -15.68 22.71
N ASP A 388 14.72 -14.80 21.81
CA ASP A 388 15.45 -13.57 22.13
C ASP A 388 15.11 -12.44 21.14
N PRO A 389 14.20 -11.52 21.48
CA PRO A 389 13.70 -10.50 20.56
C PRO A 389 14.75 -9.44 20.15
N ASP A 390 15.94 -9.45 20.76
CA ASP A 390 17.05 -8.61 20.31
C ASP A 390 17.72 -9.14 19.04
N TYR A 391 17.47 -10.40 18.67
CA TYR A 391 17.99 -11.04 17.46
C TYR A 391 16.93 -11.23 16.38
N LEU A 392 17.39 -11.10 15.14
CA LEU A 392 16.62 -11.29 13.92
C LEU A 392 17.36 -12.29 13.03
N TYR A 393 16.60 -13.05 12.26
CA TYR A 393 17.11 -13.86 11.16
C TYR A 393 16.66 -13.23 9.85
N ALA A 394 17.60 -12.94 8.95
CA ALA A 394 17.30 -12.33 7.65
C ALA A 394 18.05 -13.08 6.54
N GLU A 395 17.34 -13.47 5.50
CA GLU A 395 17.88 -14.16 4.32
C GLU A 395 17.96 -13.21 3.12
N SER A 396 18.98 -13.42 2.29
CA SER A 396 19.22 -12.77 1.01
C SER A 396 19.77 -13.74 -0.02
N GLN A 397 19.83 -13.31 -1.28
CA GLN A 397 19.91 -14.19 -2.44
C GLN A 397 21.00 -15.28 -2.36
N GLY A 398 20.67 -16.48 -2.83
CA GLY A 398 21.61 -17.61 -2.84
C GLY A 398 21.81 -18.23 -1.46
N GLY A 399 20.80 -18.15 -0.59
CA GLY A 399 20.79 -18.76 0.73
C GLY A 399 21.69 -18.08 1.76
N ASN A 400 22.11 -16.85 1.49
CA ASN A 400 22.87 -16.06 2.45
C ASN A 400 21.93 -15.73 3.62
N ILE A 401 22.33 -16.06 4.85
CA ILE A 401 21.50 -15.80 6.02
C ILE A 401 22.34 -15.14 7.12
N GLY A 402 21.82 -14.04 7.64
CA GLY A 402 22.40 -13.30 8.75
C GLY A 402 21.59 -13.46 10.03
N ARG A 403 22.28 -13.67 11.15
CA ARG A 403 21.76 -13.36 12.48
C ARG A 403 22.13 -11.91 12.81
N VAL A 404 21.12 -11.07 12.96
CA VAL A 404 21.29 -9.63 13.20
C VAL A 404 20.85 -9.27 14.61
N HIS A 405 21.72 -8.65 15.40
CA HIS A 405 21.32 -8.02 16.64
C HIS A 405 20.70 -6.65 16.34
N ARG A 406 19.41 -6.49 16.60
CA ARG A 406 18.60 -5.33 16.21
C ARG A 406 19.15 -3.99 16.72
N ARG A 407 19.55 -3.93 18.00
CA ARG A 407 20.02 -2.70 18.65
C ARG A 407 21.43 -2.30 18.21
N THR A 408 22.37 -3.25 18.19
CA THR A 408 23.79 -2.96 17.87
C THR A 408 24.09 -2.98 16.38
N ARG A 409 23.18 -3.54 15.56
CA ARG A 409 23.38 -3.83 14.14
C ARG A 409 24.50 -4.84 13.87
N GLU A 410 24.96 -5.55 14.89
CA GLU A 410 25.92 -6.64 14.72
C GLU A 410 25.29 -7.73 13.86
N THR A 411 26.00 -8.16 12.83
CA THR A 411 25.55 -9.18 11.89
C THR A 411 26.56 -10.31 11.84
N ARG A 412 26.06 -11.54 11.92
CA ARG A 412 26.85 -12.76 11.76
C ARG A 412 26.28 -13.61 10.63
N ASP A 413 27.12 -13.98 9.68
CA ASP A 413 26.79 -15.02 8.69
C ASP A 413 26.64 -16.36 9.40
N ILE A 414 25.49 -17.00 9.19
CA ILE A 414 25.14 -18.28 9.77
C ILE A 414 24.75 -19.31 8.69
N GLN A 415 25.07 -19.10 7.41
CA GLN A 415 24.76 -20.08 6.36
C GLN A 415 25.50 -21.42 6.62
N PRO A 416 24.81 -22.59 6.55
CA PRO A 416 25.48 -23.88 6.60
C PRO A 416 26.60 -24.01 5.55
N ARG A 417 27.74 -24.59 5.94
CA ARG A 417 28.89 -24.76 5.05
C ARG A 417 28.95 -26.18 4.49
N ALA A 418 29.44 -26.29 3.27
CA ALA A 418 29.67 -27.57 2.60
C ALA A 418 30.80 -28.35 3.29
N ASN A 419 30.70 -29.68 3.28
CA ASN A 419 31.83 -30.55 3.60
C ASN A 419 32.82 -30.61 2.42
N ASP A 420 33.99 -31.20 2.63
CA ASP A 420 34.96 -31.41 1.55
C ASP A 420 34.35 -32.25 0.41
N GLY A 421 34.56 -31.80 -0.84
CA GLY A 421 33.99 -32.42 -2.03
C GLY A 421 32.47 -32.23 -2.24
N GLU A 422 31.78 -31.49 -1.37
CA GLU A 422 30.33 -31.25 -1.45
C GLU A 422 30.01 -29.89 -2.09
N LYS A 423 28.99 -29.85 -2.96
CA LYS A 423 28.39 -28.60 -3.46
C LYS A 423 26.98 -28.46 -2.90
N LEU A 424 26.78 -27.47 -2.03
CA LEU A 424 25.44 -27.08 -1.58
C LEU A 424 24.75 -26.23 -2.66
N ARG A 425 23.47 -26.51 -2.90
CA ARG A 425 22.64 -25.79 -3.87
C ARG A 425 21.61 -24.95 -3.12
N TRP A 426 21.73 -23.64 -3.26
CA TRP A 426 20.87 -22.67 -2.59
C TRP A 426 19.99 -21.95 -3.59
N ASN A 427 18.70 -21.87 -3.33
CA ASN A 427 17.79 -21.14 -4.20
C ASN A 427 18.12 -19.64 -4.16
N TRP A 428 17.76 -18.91 -5.23
CA TRP A 428 17.75 -17.45 -5.21
C TRP A 428 16.89 -16.90 -4.05
N ASN A 429 15.74 -17.51 -3.79
CA ASN A 429 14.86 -17.22 -2.66
C ASN A 429 14.84 -18.44 -1.74
N THR A 430 15.87 -18.58 -0.90
CA THR A 430 16.05 -19.79 -0.08
C THR A 430 15.09 -19.78 1.12
N PRO A 431 14.33 -20.85 1.36
CA PRO A 431 13.39 -20.88 2.48
C PRO A 431 14.10 -21.00 3.82
N ILE A 432 13.67 -20.18 4.77
CA ILE A 432 13.93 -20.36 6.19
C ILE A 432 12.60 -20.45 6.95
N HIS A 433 12.57 -21.17 8.06
CA HIS A 433 11.35 -21.35 8.85
C HIS A 433 11.66 -21.40 10.34
N LEU A 434 10.86 -20.73 11.17
CA LEU A 434 10.93 -20.87 12.62
C LEU A 434 9.99 -21.97 13.09
N SER A 435 10.45 -22.77 14.06
CA SER A 435 9.57 -23.78 14.67
C SER A 435 8.43 -23.09 15.45
N PRO A 436 7.15 -23.46 15.20
CA PRO A 436 6.04 -23.06 16.04
C PRO A 436 5.98 -23.82 17.37
N ASN A 437 6.75 -24.91 17.53
CA ASN A 437 6.70 -25.79 18.70
C ASN A 437 7.93 -25.65 19.64
N GLU A 438 9.08 -25.22 19.12
CA GLU A 438 10.34 -25.13 19.86
C GLU A 438 11.02 -23.78 19.61
N LYS A 439 10.84 -22.82 20.53
CA LYS A 439 11.48 -21.49 20.46
C LYS A 439 13.01 -21.61 20.30
N GLY A 440 13.59 -20.76 19.47
CA GLY A 440 15.03 -20.79 19.14
C GLY A 440 15.41 -21.80 18.05
N THR A 441 14.47 -22.60 17.55
CA THR A 441 14.70 -23.52 16.42
C THR A 441 14.44 -22.83 15.09
N LEU A 442 15.44 -22.89 14.20
CA LEU A 442 15.40 -22.34 12.85
C LEU A 442 15.79 -23.41 11.84
N TYR A 443 15.10 -23.42 10.71
CA TYR A 443 15.38 -24.27 9.55
C TYR A 443 15.85 -23.45 8.36
N ILE A 444 16.69 -24.03 7.52
CA ILE A 444 17.06 -23.50 6.20
C ILE A 444 17.18 -24.64 5.17
N GLY A 445 16.73 -24.40 3.94
CA GLY A 445 16.68 -25.42 2.88
C GLY A 445 17.69 -25.19 1.75
N ALA A 446 18.67 -26.09 1.61
CA ALA A 446 19.46 -26.27 0.38
C ALA A 446 18.78 -27.33 -0.50
N GLN A 447 19.54 -28.25 -1.10
CA GLN A 447 19.00 -29.57 -1.45
C GLN A 447 18.72 -30.45 -0.21
N TYR A 448 19.29 -30.08 0.94
CA TYR A 448 19.11 -30.70 2.25
C TYR A 448 18.41 -29.73 3.20
N LEU A 449 17.63 -30.25 4.14
CA LEU A 449 17.09 -29.48 5.24
C LEU A 449 18.09 -29.45 6.41
N PHE A 450 18.43 -28.25 6.85
CA PHE A 450 19.26 -28.01 8.02
C PHE A 450 18.43 -27.42 9.17
N ARG A 451 18.80 -27.75 10.40
CA ARG A 451 18.19 -27.23 11.63
C ARG A 451 19.26 -26.71 12.60
N THR A 452 19.00 -25.57 13.21
CA THR A 452 19.76 -25.04 14.35
C THR A 452 18.85 -24.80 15.54
N ARG A 453 19.42 -24.81 16.75
CA ARG A 453 18.76 -24.49 18.03
C ARG A 453 19.53 -23.48 18.87
N ASP A 454 20.60 -22.92 18.32
CA ASP A 454 21.57 -22.08 19.02
C ASP A 454 21.94 -20.85 18.19
N GLN A 455 20.93 -20.33 17.48
CA GLN A 455 21.01 -19.15 16.64
C GLN A 455 22.04 -19.27 15.50
N GLY A 456 22.13 -20.45 14.88
CA GLY A 456 22.99 -20.70 13.72
C GLY A 456 24.46 -20.93 14.07
N GLN A 457 24.78 -21.24 15.33
CA GLN A 457 26.15 -21.62 15.71
C GLN A 457 26.48 -23.05 15.28
N HIS A 458 25.50 -23.95 15.37
CA HIS A 458 25.61 -25.31 14.87
C HIS A 458 24.39 -25.65 14.00
N TRP A 459 24.65 -26.38 12.91
CA TRP A 459 23.64 -26.85 11.98
C TRP A 459 23.65 -28.38 11.90
N GLU A 460 22.50 -28.98 12.14
CA GLU A 460 22.26 -30.41 11.93
C GLU A 460 21.60 -30.61 10.57
N ARG A 461 22.18 -31.46 9.73
CA ARG A 461 21.50 -31.94 8.51
C ARG A 461 20.48 -33.00 8.90
N ILE A 462 19.20 -32.71 8.68
CA ILE A 462 18.09 -33.58 9.09
C ILE A 462 17.34 -34.18 7.90
N SER A 463 17.97 -34.25 6.72
CA SER A 463 17.40 -34.89 5.55
C SER A 463 18.47 -35.42 4.59
N PRO A 464 18.12 -36.40 3.73
CA PRO A 464 18.85 -36.67 2.49
C PRO A 464 18.59 -35.55 1.47
N ASP A 465 19.13 -35.69 0.25
CA ASP A 465 18.79 -34.79 -0.85
C ASP A 465 17.30 -34.97 -1.17
N LEU A 466 16.50 -33.92 -0.95
CA LEU A 466 15.05 -33.96 -1.11
C LEU A 466 14.59 -33.61 -2.54
N THR A 467 15.53 -33.42 -3.46
CA THR A 467 15.26 -32.96 -4.83
C THR A 467 15.35 -34.13 -5.81
N THR A 468 15.06 -33.87 -7.08
CA THR A 468 15.31 -34.81 -8.18
C THR A 468 16.80 -34.98 -8.49
N ASN A 469 17.64 -34.02 -8.05
CA ASN A 469 19.09 -33.97 -8.31
C ASN A 469 19.44 -34.15 -9.80
N ASP A 470 18.62 -33.60 -10.71
CA ASP A 470 18.83 -33.69 -12.17
C ASP A 470 20.04 -32.84 -12.61
N PRO A 471 21.17 -33.45 -13.04
CA PRO A 471 22.38 -32.71 -13.43
C PRO A 471 22.17 -31.79 -14.64
N LYS A 472 21.15 -32.07 -15.48
CA LYS A 472 20.82 -31.21 -16.64
C LYS A 472 20.24 -29.86 -16.21
N LYS A 473 19.74 -29.76 -14.98
CA LYS A 473 19.22 -28.53 -14.39
C LYS A 473 20.20 -27.85 -13.43
N GLN A 474 21.44 -28.34 -13.36
CA GLN A 474 22.50 -27.82 -12.49
C GLN A 474 23.64 -27.16 -13.29
N GLN A 475 23.34 -26.68 -14.50
CA GLN A 475 24.31 -26.10 -15.45
C GLN A 475 24.33 -24.56 -15.42
N GLN A 476 24.09 -23.98 -14.25
CA GLN A 476 23.94 -22.52 -14.10
C GLN A 476 25.14 -21.72 -14.65
N GLU A 477 26.36 -22.23 -14.50
CA GLU A 477 27.59 -21.56 -14.96
C GLU A 477 27.63 -21.36 -16.49
N GLN A 478 26.75 -22.02 -17.24
CA GLN A 478 26.60 -21.92 -18.69
C GLN A 478 25.36 -21.08 -19.10
N SER A 479 24.60 -20.56 -18.13
CA SER A 479 23.39 -19.78 -18.38
C SER A 479 23.74 -18.39 -18.93
N GLY A 480 22.96 -17.91 -19.91
CA GLY A 480 23.09 -16.57 -20.49
C GLY A 480 22.97 -16.52 -22.01
N GLY A 481 23.34 -17.59 -22.72
CA GLY A 481 23.37 -17.62 -24.19
C GLY A 481 24.68 -17.04 -24.72
N ILE A 482 24.62 -16.00 -25.55
CA ILE A 482 25.83 -15.35 -26.10
C ILE A 482 26.71 -14.78 -24.98
N THR A 483 26.11 -14.11 -24.00
CA THR A 483 26.81 -13.57 -22.84
C THR A 483 26.38 -14.31 -21.58
N VAL A 484 27.33 -14.85 -20.82
CA VAL A 484 27.05 -15.61 -19.59
C VAL A 484 26.52 -14.67 -18.50
N ASP A 485 25.43 -15.05 -17.84
CA ASP A 485 24.85 -14.41 -16.65
C ASP A 485 24.65 -15.48 -15.57
N ASN A 486 25.51 -15.47 -14.56
CA ASN A 486 25.39 -16.35 -13.40
C ASN A 486 25.30 -15.51 -12.13
N SER A 487 24.14 -15.56 -11.51
CA SER A 487 23.76 -14.73 -10.37
C SER A 487 23.12 -15.55 -9.24
N ALA A 488 23.11 -16.87 -9.28
CA ALA A 488 22.24 -17.75 -8.47
C ALA A 488 20.75 -17.77 -8.89
N ALA A 489 20.25 -16.86 -9.74
CA ALA A 489 18.84 -16.80 -10.18
C ALA A 489 18.33 -18.01 -11.02
N GLU A 490 19.25 -18.82 -11.53
CA GLU A 490 19.00 -20.05 -12.30
C GLU A 490 19.41 -21.30 -11.52
N MET A 491 19.73 -21.18 -10.22
CA MET A 491 19.95 -22.36 -9.38
C MET A 491 18.64 -23.14 -9.26
N HIS A 492 18.72 -24.46 -9.39
CA HIS A 492 17.58 -25.36 -9.38
C HIS A 492 17.92 -26.65 -8.62
N THR A 493 16.93 -27.51 -8.40
CA THR A 493 17.04 -28.75 -7.61
C THR A 493 17.39 -28.40 -6.17
N THR A 494 16.54 -27.54 -5.61
CA THR A 494 16.63 -26.98 -4.25
C THR A 494 15.28 -27.06 -3.54
N ILE A 495 15.33 -27.10 -2.21
CA ILE A 495 14.15 -26.88 -1.36
C ILE A 495 13.75 -25.41 -1.51
N TYR A 496 12.44 -25.19 -1.72
CA TYR A 496 11.87 -23.85 -1.95
C TYR A 496 10.84 -23.44 -0.89
N SER A 497 10.27 -24.41 -0.17
CA SER A 497 9.31 -24.12 0.90
C SER A 497 9.44 -25.13 2.05
N ILE A 498 9.33 -24.64 3.28
CA ILE A 498 9.46 -25.42 4.53
C ILE A 498 8.28 -25.04 5.43
N SER A 499 7.63 -26.05 6.03
CA SER A 499 6.61 -25.83 7.04
C SER A 499 6.62 -26.93 8.10
N GLU A 500 6.96 -26.57 9.33
CA GLU A 500 6.77 -27.46 10.49
C GLU A 500 5.31 -27.38 10.95
N SER A 501 4.70 -28.53 11.27
CA SER A 501 3.32 -28.55 11.73
C SER A 501 3.16 -27.84 13.07
N PRO A 502 2.27 -26.84 13.21
CA PRO A 502 1.97 -26.23 14.50
C PRO A 502 1.20 -27.17 15.45
N ARG A 503 0.91 -28.41 15.02
CA ARG A 503 0.23 -29.44 15.82
C ARG A 503 1.17 -30.56 16.27
N ASP A 504 2.31 -30.74 15.61
CA ASP A 504 3.32 -31.74 15.98
C ASP A 504 4.69 -31.35 15.41
N GLY A 505 5.64 -30.97 16.28
CA GLY A 505 7.00 -30.57 15.89
C GLY A 505 7.86 -31.68 15.28
N LYS A 506 7.38 -32.94 15.25
CA LYS A 506 8.04 -34.04 14.51
C LYS A 506 7.60 -34.10 13.06
N VAL A 507 6.53 -33.41 12.69
CA VAL A 507 5.97 -33.38 11.33
C VAL A 507 6.48 -32.14 10.61
N ILE A 508 7.32 -32.35 9.59
CA ILE A 508 7.87 -31.27 8.77
C ILE A 508 7.57 -31.58 7.30
N TRP A 509 7.01 -30.60 6.61
CA TRP A 509 6.70 -30.63 5.20
C TRP A 509 7.72 -29.79 4.42
N VAL A 510 8.14 -30.30 3.26
CA VAL A 510 9.09 -29.64 2.36
C VAL A 510 8.58 -29.69 0.93
N GLY A 511 8.69 -28.57 0.22
CA GLY A 511 8.46 -28.44 -1.21
C GLY A 511 9.74 -28.04 -1.95
N THR A 512 9.96 -28.56 -3.16
CA THR A 512 11.14 -28.24 -4.00
C THR A 512 10.78 -27.53 -5.29
N ASP A 513 11.76 -26.81 -5.86
CA ASP A 513 11.63 -26.14 -7.16
C ASP A 513 11.49 -27.10 -8.36
N ASP A 514 11.89 -28.35 -8.16
CA ASP A 514 11.71 -29.45 -9.11
C ASP A 514 10.51 -30.36 -8.80
N GLY A 515 9.65 -29.94 -7.88
CA GLY A 515 8.28 -30.45 -7.75
C GLY A 515 8.09 -31.67 -6.85
N ASN A 516 9.01 -31.94 -5.93
CA ASN A 516 8.78 -32.89 -4.85
C ASN A 516 8.01 -32.24 -3.70
N VAL A 517 7.09 -33.00 -3.11
CA VAL A 517 6.45 -32.69 -1.82
C VAL A 517 6.79 -33.81 -0.87
N GLN A 518 7.52 -33.50 0.20
CA GLN A 518 8.02 -34.49 1.15
C GLN A 518 7.56 -34.21 2.56
N VAL A 519 7.39 -35.28 3.34
CA VAL A 519 7.03 -35.21 4.75
C VAL A 519 7.89 -36.15 5.59
N THR A 520 8.32 -35.66 6.75
CA THR A 520 8.83 -36.48 7.85
C THR A 520 7.82 -36.47 8.99
N ARG A 521 7.81 -37.53 9.80
CA ARG A 521 6.94 -37.67 10.99
C ARG A 521 7.75 -38.01 12.25
N ASP A 522 9.06 -38.02 12.15
CA ASP A 522 9.99 -38.42 13.22
C ASP A 522 11.10 -37.37 13.43
N GLY A 523 10.84 -36.12 13.03
CA GLY A 523 11.74 -34.99 13.21
C GLY A 523 12.95 -35.00 12.28
N GLY A 524 12.82 -35.61 11.10
CA GLY A 524 13.82 -35.62 10.02
C GLY A 524 14.61 -36.92 9.87
N LYS A 525 14.32 -37.98 10.65
CA LYS A 525 15.06 -39.24 10.54
C LYS A 525 14.67 -40.01 9.28
N THR A 526 13.39 -39.99 8.93
CA THR A 526 12.87 -40.59 7.69
C THR A 526 11.99 -39.59 6.92
N TRP A 527 12.06 -39.67 5.60
CA TRP A 527 11.35 -38.78 4.67
C TRP A 527 10.60 -39.59 3.63
N LYS A 528 9.39 -39.14 3.29
CA LYS A 528 8.55 -39.74 2.24
C LYS A 528 8.14 -38.67 1.24
N ASN A 529 8.47 -38.88 -0.03
CA ASN A 529 7.92 -38.09 -1.13
C ASN A 529 6.49 -38.57 -1.45
N VAL A 530 5.54 -37.64 -1.43
CA VAL A 530 4.10 -37.91 -1.54
C VAL A 530 3.43 -37.21 -2.72
N VAL A 531 4.19 -36.49 -3.57
CA VAL A 531 3.63 -35.71 -4.68
C VAL A 531 2.90 -36.55 -5.73
N GLY A 532 3.23 -37.84 -5.86
CA GLY A 532 2.57 -38.75 -6.79
C GLY A 532 1.04 -38.84 -6.59
N GLY A 533 0.55 -38.58 -5.37
CA GLY A 533 -0.89 -38.53 -5.08
C GLY A 533 -1.61 -37.32 -5.68
N ALA A 534 -0.90 -36.20 -5.92
CA ALA A 534 -1.46 -34.97 -6.46
C ALA A 534 -1.80 -35.07 -7.96
N LYS A 535 -1.13 -35.98 -8.68
CA LYS A 535 -1.24 -36.15 -10.15
C LYS A 535 -1.02 -34.85 -10.93
N VAL A 536 -0.20 -33.95 -10.39
CA VAL A 536 0.26 -32.75 -11.10
C VAL A 536 1.33 -33.14 -12.13
N PRO A 537 1.53 -32.34 -13.19
CA PRO A 537 2.61 -32.62 -14.13
C PRO A 537 3.98 -32.65 -13.43
N VAL A 538 4.90 -33.45 -13.95
CA VAL A 538 6.25 -33.59 -13.38
C VAL A 538 6.98 -32.24 -13.41
N ASN A 539 7.82 -31.98 -12.40
CA ASN A 539 8.55 -30.73 -12.22
C ASN A 539 7.66 -29.49 -12.01
N SER A 540 6.46 -29.65 -11.45
CA SER A 540 5.64 -28.52 -11.01
C SER A 540 6.25 -27.92 -9.75
N TRP A 541 6.80 -26.70 -9.82
CA TRP A 541 7.47 -26.04 -8.71
C TRP A 541 6.53 -25.97 -7.51
N VAL A 542 6.96 -26.40 -6.33
CA VAL A 542 6.17 -26.19 -5.09
C VAL A 542 6.46 -24.79 -4.57
N SER A 543 5.67 -23.79 -4.99
CA SER A 543 5.88 -22.39 -4.61
C SER A 543 5.60 -22.13 -3.13
N TYR A 544 4.71 -22.92 -2.51
CA TYR A 544 4.40 -22.81 -1.09
C TYR A 544 3.87 -24.13 -0.52
N ILE A 545 4.24 -24.44 0.72
CA ILE A 545 3.58 -25.46 1.55
C ILE A 545 3.32 -24.90 2.95
N ASP A 546 2.08 -25.04 3.44
CA ASP A 546 1.68 -24.63 4.79
C ASP A 546 1.07 -25.83 5.52
N ALA A 547 1.68 -26.27 6.62
CA ALA A 547 1.13 -27.33 7.44
C ALA A 547 -0.21 -26.88 8.04
N GLY A 548 -1.19 -27.80 8.05
CA GLY A 548 -2.54 -27.54 8.51
C GLY A 548 -2.56 -27.07 9.96
N ARG A 549 -3.45 -26.11 10.25
CA ARG A 549 -3.59 -25.53 11.59
C ARG A 549 -4.56 -26.31 12.46
N HIS A 550 -5.31 -27.25 11.91
CA HIS A 550 -6.32 -28.02 12.64
C HIS A 550 -6.05 -29.53 12.69
N ASP A 551 -5.16 -30.05 11.84
CA ASP A 551 -4.80 -31.47 11.76
C ASP A 551 -3.33 -31.66 11.39
N PRO A 552 -2.52 -32.42 12.16
CA PRO A 552 -1.08 -32.60 11.89
C PRO A 552 -0.80 -33.37 10.59
N GLY A 553 -1.74 -34.18 10.10
CA GLY A 553 -1.61 -34.93 8.85
C GLY A 553 -1.97 -34.13 7.60
N THR A 554 -2.38 -32.87 7.76
CA THR A 554 -2.84 -32.00 6.68
C THR A 554 -1.79 -30.96 6.32
N ALA A 555 -1.70 -30.63 5.03
CA ALA A 555 -1.00 -29.45 4.54
C ALA A 555 -1.72 -28.87 3.31
N TYR A 556 -1.44 -27.60 3.03
CA TYR A 556 -1.93 -26.86 1.88
C TYR A 556 -0.76 -26.55 0.95
N VAL A 557 -0.91 -26.82 -0.34
CA VAL A 557 0.19 -26.78 -1.31
C VAL A 557 -0.19 -25.90 -2.49
N ALA A 558 0.70 -24.98 -2.84
CA ALA A 558 0.66 -24.21 -4.08
C ALA A 558 1.69 -24.79 -5.05
N PHE A 559 1.27 -25.08 -6.28
CA PHE A 559 2.16 -25.41 -7.38
C PHE A 559 2.22 -24.27 -8.38
N ASP A 560 3.40 -24.02 -8.90
CA ASP A 560 3.65 -23.01 -9.90
C ASP A 560 4.25 -23.63 -11.17
N ARG A 561 3.59 -23.37 -12.30
CA ARG A 561 4.00 -23.82 -13.63
C ARG A 561 4.03 -22.66 -14.63
N HIS A 562 3.98 -21.41 -14.18
CA HIS A 562 4.12 -20.27 -15.08
C HIS A 562 5.46 -20.31 -15.83
N THR A 563 6.49 -20.91 -15.20
CA THR A 563 7.82 -21.19 -15.77
C THR A 563 7.82 -22.20 -16.94
N TYR A 564 6.67 -22.85 -17.19
CA TYR A 564 6.41 -23.70 -18.35
C TYR A 564 5.30 -23.13 -19.26
N GLY A 565 4.82 -21.91 -18.99
CA GLY A 565 3.74 -21.24 -19.72
C GLY A 565 2.32 -21.57 -19.24
N GLU A 566 2.16 -22.31 -18.15
CA GLU A 566 0.85 -22.61 -17.55
C GLU A 566 0.52 -21.58 -16.47
N MET A 567 -0.33 -20.60 -16.81
CA MET A 567 -0.61 -19.42 -15.98
C MET A 567 -1.78 -19.58 -14.99
N GLY A 568 -2.40 -20.76 -14.94
CA GLY A 568 -3.57 -21.00 -14.10
C GLY A 568 -3.21 -21.32 -12.64
N PRO A 569 -4.10 -21.06 -11.67
CA PRO A 569 -3.85 -21.39 -10.27
C PRO A 569 -3.82 -22.90 -10.06
N MET A 570 -2.91 -23.38 -9.22
CA MET A 570 -2.82 -24.78 -8.80
C MET A 570 -2.68 -24.84 -7.28
N PHE A 571 -3.80 -25.09 -6.61
CA PHE A 571 -3.89 -25.19 -5.15
C PHE A 571 -4.44 -26.54 -4.75
N TYR A 572 -3.85 -27.15 -3.73
CA TYR A 572 -4.23 -28.48 -3.25
C TYR A 572 -4.26 -28.52 -1.72
N LYS A 573 -5.16 -29.35 -1.20
CA LYS A 573 -5.10 -29.86 0.17
C LYS A 573 -4.55 -31.27 0.13
N VAL A 574 -3.54 -31.54 0.93
CA VAL A 574 -3.04 -32.89 1.20
C VAL A 574 -3.42 -33.26 2.62
N SER A 575 -3.86 -34.50 2.83
CA SER A 575 -4.32 -35.03 4.12
C SER A 575 -3.81 -36.46 4.32
N ASP A 576 -3.84 -36.92 5.57
CA ASP A 576 -3.30 -38.22 5.98
C ASP A 576 -1.85 -38.42 5.52
N TYR A 577 -1.01 -37.42 5.82
CA TYR A 577 0.43 -37.45 5.56
C TYR A 577 0.80 -37.78 4.11
N GLY A 578 -0.02 -37.31 3.14
CA GLY A 578 0.21 -37.53 1.72
C GLY A 578 -0.68 -38.57 1.06
N ALA A 579 -1.48 -39.32 1.81
CA ALA A 579 -2.30 -40.40 1.26
C ALA A 579 -3.50 -39.88 0.43
N LYS A 580 -4.04 -38.70 0.76
CA LYS A 580 -5.17 -38.11 0.05
C LYS A 580 -4.89 -36.68 -0.39
N TRP A 581 -5.11 -36.42 -1.67
CA TRP A 581 -4.98 -35.10 -2.30
C TRP A 581 -6.33 -34.62 -2.82
N THR A 582 -6.63 -33.35 -2.60
CA THR A 582 -7.87 -32.71 -3.05
C THR A 582 -7.53 -31.40 -3.77
N PRO A 583 -7.88 -31.25 -5.07
CA PRO A 583 -7.66 -29.99 -5.79
C PRO A 583 -8.60 -28.90 -5.28
N LEU A 584 -8.02 -27.80 -4.84
CA LEU A 584 -8.73 -26.60 -4.39
C LEU A 584 -8.92 -25.61 -5.53
N ALA A 585 -8.00 -25.56 -6.48
CA ALA A 585 -8.16 -24.90 -7.77
C ALA A 585 -7.16 -25.49 -8.77
N THR A 586 -7.57 -25.61 -10.03
CA THR A 586 -6.68 -26.02 -11.13
C THR A 586 -6.94 -25.12 -12.34
N PRO A 587 -6.02 -25.08 -13.34
CA PRO A 587 -6.28 -24.36 -14.58
C PRO A 587 -7.56 -24.81 -15.28
N GLN A 588 -7.95 -26.09 -15.15
CA GLN A 588 -9.17 -26.66 -15.72
C GLN A 588 -10.41 -26.34 -14.87
N GLN A 589 -10.25 -26.12 -13.57
CA GLN A 589 -11.32 -25.86 -12.60
C GLN A 589 -11.01 -24.59 -11.83
N ALA A 590 -10.96 -23.45 -12.52
CA ALA A 590 -10.51 -22.19 -11.96
C ALA A 590 -11.38 -21.65 -10.80
N LYS A 591 -12.54 -22.25 -10.45
CA LYS A 591 -13.36 -21.99 -9.23
C LYS A 591 -13.47 -20.51 -8.78
N GLY A 592 -13.46 -19.57 -9.72
CA GLY A 592 -13.52 -18.13 -9.46
C GLY A 592 -12.20 -17.45 -9.09
N ILE A 593 -11.06 -18.16 -9.05
CA ILE A 593 -9.71 -17.65 -8.80
C ILE A 593 -8.90 -17.50 -10.11
N ARG A 594 -8.01 -16.51 -10.18
CA ARG A 594 -7.19 -16.21 -11.38
C ARG A 594 -5.73 -15.93 -11.00
N GLY A 595 -4.82 -16.19 -11.93
CA GLY A 595 -3.38 -16.00 -11.77
C GLY A 595 -2.71 -17.25 -11.23
N TYR A 596 -1.44 -17.43 -11.55
CA TYR A 596 -0.64 -18.53 -11.02
C TYR A 596 -0.43 -18.35 -9.51
N ALA A 597 -0.20 -19.47 -8.83
CA ALA A 597 -0.27 -19.58 -7.39
C ALA A 597 1.05 -19.17 -6.71
N HIS A 598 0.98 -18.23 -5.77
CA HIS A 598 2.12 -17.85 -4.93
C HIS A 598 2.02 -18.46 -3.53
N VAL A 599 0.91 -18.25 -2.82
CA VAL A 599 0.76 -18.63 -1.40
C VAL A 599 -0.65 -19.11 -1.09
N LEU A 600 -0.78 -20.06 -0.17
CA LEU A 600 -2.05 -20.54 0.37
C LEU A 600 -1.92 -20.78 1.87
N ARG A 601 -2.82 -20.19 2.66
CA ARG A 601 -2.79 -20.26 4.12
C ARG A 601 -4.17 -20.52 4.70
N GLU A 602 -4.23 -21.42 5.67
CA GLU A 602 -5.45 -21.73 6.43
C GLU A 602 -5.60 -20.78 7.63
N ASP A 603 -6.83 -20.36 7.93
CA ASP A 603 -7.14 -19.58 9.13
C ASP A 603 -6.91 -20.40 10.41
N PRO A 604 -6.21 -19.85 11.43
CA PRO A 604 -5.92 -20.58 12.67
C PRO A 604 -7.14 -20.86 13.55
N VAL A 605 -8.30 -20.23 13.32
CA VAL A 605 -9.47 -20.34 14.18
C VAL A 605 -10.61 -21.11 13.50
N LYS A 606 -10.85 -20.86 12.21
CA LYS A 606 -11.93 -21.46 11.44
C LYS A 606 -11.39 -22.45 10.39
N PRO A 607 -11.57 -23.76 10.60
CA PRO A 607 -11.27 -24.76 9.58
C PRO A 607 -12.00 -24.47 8.26
N GLY A 608 -11.31 -24.65 7.13
CA GLY A 608 -11.87 -24.44 5.80
C GLY A 608 -12.01 -22.97 5.36
N LEU A 609 -11.64 -22.00 6.21
CA LEU A 609 -11.42 -20.61 5.78
C LEU A 609 -9.99 -20.49 5.25
N LEU A 610 -9.85 -20.20 3.96
CA LEU A 610 -8.56 -20.17 3.27
C LEU A 610 -8.29 -18.81 2.63
N TYR A 611 -7.02 -18.41 2.64
CA TYR A 611 -6.51 -17.21 2.00
C TYR A 611 -5.47 -17.61 0.94
N ALA A 612 -5.69 -17.21 -0.31
CA ALA A 612 -4.79 -17.51 -1.42
C ALA A 612 -4.26 -16.22 -2.04
N GLY A 613 -2.94 -16.10 -2.13
CA GLY A 613 -2.26 -15.07 -2.90
C GLY A 613 -1.92 -15.60 -4.28
N THR A 614 -2.31 -14.85 -5.32
CA THR A 614 -1.93 -15.14 -6.71
C THR A 614 -1.28 -13.91 -7.33
N GLU A 615 -0.82 -14.06 -8.57
CA GLU A 615 -0.27 -12.96 -9.36
C GLU A 615 -1.22 -11.75 -9.50
N PHE A 616 -2.53 -11.97 -9.35
CA PHE A 616 -3.55 -10.94 -9.57
C PHE A 616 -4.41 -10.63 -8.34
N GLY A 617 -3.92 -10.90 -7.13
CA GLY A 617 -4.51 -10.42 -5.89
C GLY A 617 -4.69 -11.47 -4.80
N LEU A 618 -5.42 -11.07 -3.76
CA LEU A 618 -5.86 -11.93 -2.66
C LEU A 618 -7.24 -12.53 -2.96
N TRP A 619 -7.39 -13.82 -2.67
CA TRP A 619 -8.62 -14.58 -2.80
C TRP A 619 -8.97 -15.26 -1.48
N ILE A 620 -10.26 -15.35 -1.17
CA ILE A 620 -10.79 -15.91 0.07
C ILE A 620 -11.78 -17.01 -0.27
N SER A 621 -11.64 -18.17 0.36
CA SER A 621 -12.61 -19.26 0.33
C SER A 621 -13.18 -19.48 1.72
N LEU A 622 -14.51 -19.61 1.80
CA LEU A 622 -15.23 -19.89 3.05
C LEU A 622 -15.58 -21.37 3.23
N ASP A 623 -15.24 -22.19 2.23
CA ASP A 623 -15.79 -23.52 1.99
C ASP A 623 -14.70 -24.54 1.61
N ASP A 624 -13.53 -24.44 2.24
CA ASP A 624 -12.36 -25.33 2.05
C ASP A 624 -11.95 -25.47 0.58
N GLY A 625 -11.97 -24.34 -0.16
CA GLY A 625 -11.55 -24.24 -1.56
C GLY A 625 -12.57 -24.78 -2.56
N ALA A 626 -13.85 -24.92 -2.20
CA ALA A 626 -14.89 -25.23 -3.18
C ALA A 626 -15.19 -24.02 -4.09
N SER A 627 -15.18 -22.81 -3.54
CA SER A 627 -15.31 -21.55 -4.27
C SER A 627 -14.40 -20.44 -3.72
N TRP A 628 -14.04 -19.49 -4.59
CA TRP A 628 -13.16 -18.37 -4.25
C TRP A 628 -13.78 -17.01 -4.62
N ALA A 629 -13.58 -16.03 -3.75
CA ALA A 629 -13.94 -14.63 -4.01
C ALA A 629 -12.70 -13.73 -3.90
N GLN A 630 -12.53 -12.80 -4.84
CA GLN A 630 -11.43 -11.83 -4.78
C GLN A 630 -11.69 -10.81 -3.65
N PHE A 631 -10.66 -10.53 -2.85
CA PHE A 631 -10.72 -9.43 -1.90
C PHE A 631 -10.64 -8.08 -2.64
N LYS A 632 -11.62 -7.20 -2.36
CA LYS A 632 -11.75 -5.86 -2.94
C LYS A 632 -11.90 -4.76 -1.88
N GLY A 633 -11.73 -5.10 -0.60
CA GLY A 633 -11.82 -4.13 0.48
C GLY A 633 -10.73 -3.07 0.39
N GLY A 634 -11.03 -1.83 0.76
CA GLY A 634 -10.05 -0.73 0.76
C GLY A 634 -9.47 -0.39 -0.62
N ASP A 635 -10.19 -0.69 -1.70
CA ASP A 635 -9.72 -0.54 -3.09
C ASP A 635 -8.41 -1.31 -3.38
N PHE A 636 -8.23 -2.48 -2.75
CA PHE A 636 -7.07 -3.34 -2.97
C PHE A 636 -6.90 -3.71 -4.46
N PRO A 637 -5.74 -3.38 -5.08
CA PRO A 637 -5.51 -3.57 -6.51
C PRO A 637 -5.24 -5.03 -6.88
N ALA A 638 -5.27 -5.35 -8.18
CA ALA A 638 -4.91 -6.68 -8.71
C ALA A 638 -3.39 -6.90 -8.75
N VAL A 639 -2.72 -6.70 -7.61
CA VAL A 639 -1.27 -6.85 -7.42
C VAL A 639 -0.93 -8.27 -6.98
N ALA A 640 0.27 -8.75 -7.32
CA ALA A 640 0.78 -10.02 -6.84
C ALA A 640 0.88 -10.04 -5.30
N VAL A 641 0.28 -11.05 -4.68
CA VAL A 641 0.37 -11.31 -3.23
C VAL A 641 1.26 -12.53 -3.04
N ARG A 642 2.49 -12.31 -2.56
CA ARG A 642 3.54 -13.35 -2.52
C ARG A 642 3.59 -14.13 -1.21
N ASP A 643 3.19 -13.51 -0.11
CA ASP A 643 3.12 -14.18 1.20
C ASP A 643 2.08 -13.53 2.12
N LEU A 644 1.69 -14.26 3.16
CA LEU A 644 0.62 -13.92 4.09
C LEU A 644 1.03 -14.26 5.53
N ALA A 645 0.91 -13.33 6.47
CA ALA A 645 1.06 -13.59 7.90
C ALA A 645 -0.23 -13.27 8.66
N ILE A 646 -0.56 -14.07 9.68
CA ILE A 646 -1.72 -13.82 10.55
C ILE A 646 -1.20 -13.45 11.93
N GLN A 647 -1.56 -12.26 12.42
CA GLN A 647 -1.29 -11.85 13.79
C GLN A 647 -2.40 -12.43 14.69
N PRO A 648 -2.11 -13.42 15.57
CA PRO A 648 -3.17 -14.19 16.22
C PRO A 648 -3.99 -13.38 17.23
N ARG A 649 -3.34 -12.50 17.99
CA ARG A 649 -3.93 -11.72 19.08
C ARG A 649 -4.89 -10.64 18.57
N ASP A 650 -4.50 -9.96 17.50
CA ASP A 650 -5.26 -8.86 16.93
C ASP A 650 -6.18 -9.35 15.80
N HIS A 651 -6.02 -10.60 15.34
CA HIS A 651 -6.77 -11.20 14.24
C HIS A 651 -6.58 -10.48 12.91
N ASP A 652 -5.40 -9.94 12.66
CA ASP A 652 -5.10 -9.24 11.41
C ASP A 652 -4.47 -10.20 10.39
N LEU A 653 -4.79 -10.02 9.11
CA LEU A 653 -4.05 -10.64 8.00
C LEU A 653 -3.12 -9.60 7.37
N VAL A 654 -1.83 -9.87 7.39
CA VAL A 654 -0.77 -9.04 6.81
C VAL A 654 -0.34 -9.65 5.48
N LEU A 655 -0.30 -8.84 4.43
CA LEU A 655 -0.01 -9.26 3.05
C LEU A 655 1.30 -8.66 2.58
N ALA A 656 2.23 -9.51 2.12
CA ALA A 656 3.34 -9.07 1.27
C ALA A 656 2.84 -8.91 -0.16
N THR A 657 2.78 -7.68 -0.66
CA THR A 657 2.52 -7.44 -2.08
C THR A 657 3.81 -7.11 -2.82
N HIS A 658 3.90 -7.59 -4.05
CA HIS A 658 5.05 -7.32 -4.91
C HIS A 658 4.74 -6.11 -5.79
N GLY A 659 4.82 -4.90 -5.22
CA GLY A 659 4.66 -3.63 -5.95
C GLY A 659 3.72 -2.61 -5.31
N ARG A 660 3.05 -2.94 -4.20
CA ARG A 660 2.14 -2.03 -3.46
C ARG A 660 2.36 -2.07 -1.94
N GLY A 661 3.55 -2.47 -1.50
CA GLY A 661 3.94 -2.49 -0.09
C GLY A 661 3.24 -3.57 0.76
N ILE A 662 3.18 -3.32 2.07
CA ILE A 662 2.42 -4.16 3.01
C ILE A 662 0.99 -3.66 3.11
N TRP A 663 0.04 -4.59 3.11
CA TRP A 663 -1.35 -4.33 3.45
C TRP A 663 -1.75 -5.12 4.69
N ILE A 664 -2.57 -4.50 5.55
CA ILE A 664 -3.12 -5.15 6.74
C ILE A 664 -4.65 -5.13 6.59
N ILE A 665 -5.25 -6.31 6.53
CA ILE A 665 -6.70 -6.46 6.69
C ILE A 665 -6.94 -6.55 8.18
N ASP A 666 -7.38 -5.43 8.75
CA ASP A 666 -7.64 -5.30 10.17
C ASP A 666 -8.97 -5.99 10.55
N ASP A 667 -8.80 -6.97 11.43
CA ASP A 667 -9.81 -7.87 12.00
C ASP A 667 -10.49 -8.87 11.02
N LEU A 668 -10.04 -10.14 11.12
CA LEU A 668 -10.59 -11.31 10.43
C LEU A 668 -11.87 -11.87 11.08
N THR A 669 -12.28 -11.44 12.28
CA THR A 669 -13.44 -12.05 12.96
C THR A 669 -14.74 -11.96 12.14
N PRO A 670 -15.04 -10.88 11.37
CA PRO A 670 -16.24 -10.87 10.55
C PRO A 670 -16.20 -11.92 9.43
N LEU A 671 -15.02 -12.19 8.85
CA LEU A 671 -14.85 -13.22 7.82
C LEU A 671 -15.05 -14.63 8.40
N ARG A 672 -14.55 -14.87 9.62
CA ARG A 672 -14.78 -16.13 10.34
C ARG A 672 -16.27 -16.37 10.61
N ALA A 673 -17.05 -15.33 10.84
CA ALA A 673 -18.49 -15.46 11.06
C ALA A 673 -19.30 -15.74 9.78
N LEU A 674 -18.75 -15.50 8.58
CA LEU A 674 -19.47 -15.75 7.33
C LEU A 674 -19.77 -17.23 7.12
N ASN A 675 -21.03 -17.57 6.85
CA ASN A 675 -21.46 -18.90 6.44
C ASN A 675 -22.76 -18.79 5.63
N ASP A 676 -23.18 -19.88 4.98
CA ASP A 676 -24.36 -19.87 4.12
C ASP A 676 -25.62 -19.43 4.85
N ALA A 677 -25.85 -19.91 6.08
CA ALA A 677 -27.01 -19.54 6.86
C ALA A 677 -27.04 -18.03 7.17
N MET A 678 -25.89 -17.43 7.49
CA MET A 678 -25.74 -15.98 7.69
C MET A 678 -26.02 -15.22 6.39
N LEU A 679 -25.42 -15.63 5.27
CA LEU A 679 -25.55 -14.95 3.98
C LEU A 679 -26.99 -14.98 3.42
N GLN A 680 -27.84 -15.89 3.89
CA GLN A 680 -29.25 -15.92 3.53
C GLN A 680 -30.12 -14.90 4.29
N GLN A 681 -29.67 -14.40 5.44
CA GLN A 681 -30.38 -13.41 6.23
C GLN A 681 -30.50 -12.07 5.49
N GLU A 682 -31.60 -11.36 5.69
CA GLU A 682 -31.80 -10.07 5.02
C GLU A 682 -30.73 -9.03 5.43
N ALA A 683 -30.41 -9.01 6.72
CA ALA A 683 -29.26 -8.35 7.29
C ALA A 683 -28.85 -9.04 8.59
N ALA A 684 -27.57 -8.93 8.96
CA ALA A 684 -27.04 -9.50 10.20
C ALA A 684 -25.83 -8.70 10.68
N PHE A 685 -25.69 -8.50 11.99
CA PHE A 685 -24.42 -8.05 12.55
C PHE A 685 -23.41 -9.18 12.50
N LEU A 686 -22.13 -8.81 12.36
CA LEU A 686 -21.01 -9.73 12.41
C LEU A 686 -20.11 -9.37 13.57
N PRO A 687 -19.61 -10.38 14.31
CA PRO A 687 -18.76 -10.15 15.46
C PRO A 687 -17.47 -9.45 15.03
N SER A 688 -17.09 -8.46 15.82
CA SER A 688 -15.76 -7.84 15.80
C SER A 688 -14.94 -8.36 16.98
N ARG A 689 -13.61 -8.23 16.88
CA ARG A 689 -12.73 -8.39 18.03
C ARG A 689 -13.12 -7.42 19.16
N PRO A 690 -12.90 -7.77 20.44
CA PRO A 690 -13.14 -6.84 21.53
C PRO A 690 -12.45 -5.50 21.30
N GLN A 691 -13.21 -4.41 21.26
CA GLN A 691 -12.65 -3.09 20.96
C GLN A 691 -11.89 -2.58 22.17
N GLN A 692 -10.67 -2.10 21.95
CA GLN A 692 -9.92 -1.36 22.95
C GLN A 692 -10.03 0.14 22.71
N GLN A 693 -10.25 0.90 23.78
CA GLN A 693 -10.02 2.34 23.79
C GLN A 693 -8.51 2.58 23.84
N ARG A 694 -7.86 2.54 22.67
CA ARG A 694 -6.42 2.79 22.57
C ARG A 694 -6.07 4.12 23.25
N VAL A 695 -4.97 4.14 23.99
CA VAL A 695 -4.46 5.33 24.67
C VAL A 695 -4.23 6.40 23.62
N ASN A 696 -4.81 7.58 23.85
CA ASN A 696 -4.57 8.72 22.98
C ASN A 696 -3.11 9.17 23.17
N ALA A 697 -2.28 8.90 22.19
CA ALA A 697 -0.86 9.22 22.21
C ALA A 697 -0.57 10.29 21.17
N PHE A 698 0.28 11.25 21.54
CA PHE A 698 0.87 12.17 20.59
C PHE A 698 2.14 11.55 20.00
N GLY A 699 2.29 11.65 18.70
CA GLY A 699 3.43 11.12 17.96
C GLY A 699 3.23 11.35 16.47
N GLY A 700 4.33 11.36 15.73
CA GLY A 700 4.35 11.76 14.33
C GLY A 700 4.32 13.28 14.21
N TRP A 701 5.05 13.79 13.22
CA TRP A 701 5.07 15.21 12.89
C TRP A 701 4.77 15.37 11.40
N SER A 702 4.31 16.56 11.00
CA SER A 702 4.14 16.85 9.59
C SER A 702 5.50 16.97 8.92
N GLU A 703 5.85 15.99 8.10
CA GLU A 703 7.07 15.96 7.29
C GLU A 703 6.85 16.59 5.89
N GLY A 704 5.74 17.30 5.70
CA GLY A 704 5.30 17.87 4.42
C GLY A 704 4.67 16.84 3.46
N ASP A 705 4.09 17.34 2.37
CA ASP A 705 3.30 16.53 1.43
C ASP A 705 4.14 15.55 0.59
N ALA A 706 5.47 15.75 0.53
CA ALA A 706 6.42 14.89 -0.17
C ALA A 706 6.84 13.63 0.63
N SER A 707 6.16 13.37 1.75
CA SER A 707 6.40 12.20 2.61
C SER A 707 5.20 11.26 2.59
N TYR A 708 5.44 9.96 2.45
CA TYR A 708 4.39 8.95 2.61
C TYR A 708 4.22 8.53 4.06
N ALA A 709 2.97 8.39 4.49
CA ALA A 709 2.59 7.76 5.75
C ALA A 709 1.49 6.72 5.50
N GLY A 710 1.75 5.47 5.91
CA GLY A 710 0.74 4.42 5.94
C GLY A 710 -0.33 4.72 6.98
N GLN A 711 -1.57 4.32 6.72
CA GLN A 711 -2.67 4.52 7.66
C GLN A 711 -2.55 3.54 8.84
N SER A 712 -2.74 4.04 10.05
CA SER A 712 -2.92 3.20 11.24
C SER A 712 -4.36 2.66 11.30
N ALA A 713 -4.55 1.51 11.96
CA ALA A 713 -5.88 1.01 12.28
C ALA A 713 -6.69 2.06 13.06
N SER A 714 -8.00 2.10 12.83
CA SER A 714 -8.88 3.04 13.51
C SER A 714 -8.94 2.76 15.02
N ASN A 715 -8.98 3.83 15.82
CA ASN A 715 -9.26 3.74 17.25
C ASN A 715 -10.77 3.63 17.57
N ASP A 716 -11.62 3.78 16.56
CA ASP A 716 -13.06 3.68 16.67
C ASP A 716 -13.52 2.22 16.81
N VAL A 717 -14.69 2.02 17.40
CA VAL A 717 -15.40 0.74 17.27
C VAL A 717 -15.83 0.57 15.82
N ILE A 718 -15.38 -0.49 15.16
CA ILE A 718 -15.82 -0.82 13.80
C ILE A 718 -17.00 -1.81 13.88
N ILE A 719 -18.20 -1.30 13.61
CA ILE A 719 -19.42 -2.10 13.54
C ILE A 719 -19.51 -2.69 12.14
N THR A 720 -19.49 -4.02 12.07
CA THR A 720 -19.59 -4.75 10.80
C THR A 720 -20.95 -5.42 10.68
N TYR A 721 -21.62 -5.24 9.55
CA TYR A 721 -22.89 -5.90 9.26
C TYR A 721 -23.02 -6.28 7.80
N TYR A 722 -23.73 -7.37 7.54
CA TYR A 722 -24.07 -7.86 6.22
C TYR A 722 -25.45 -7.36 5.79
N GLN A 723 -25.60 -7.04 4.50
CA GLN A 723 -26.90 -6.85 3.85
C GLN A 723 -26.99 -7.71 2.59
N LYS A 724 -28.02 -8.56 2.49
CA LYS A 724 -28.23 -9.43 1.32
C LYS A 724 -28.45 -8.64 0.04
N THR A 725 -29.19 -7.55 0.16
CA THR A 725 -29.57 -6.66 -0.94
C THR A 725 -29.25 -5.21 -0.59
N ARG A 726 -29.11 -4.36 -1.61
CA ARG A 726 -28.96 -2.92 -1.42
C ARG A 726 -30.23 -2.36 -0.79
N HIS A 727 -30.10 -1.52 0.24
CA HIS A 727 -31.25 -0.85 0.85
C HIS A 727 -31.74 0.32 -0.01
N LEU A 728 -32.99 0.25 -0.47
CA LEU A 728 -33.59 1.25 -1.38
C LEU A 728 -34.76 2.01 -0.77
N PHE A 729 -35.57 1.37 0.08
CA PHE A 729 -36.84 1.93 0.59
C PHE A 729 -36.95 1.79 2.11
N GLY A 730 -37.65 2.73 2.74
CA GLY A 730 -37.86 2.76 4.19
C GLY A 730 -36.65 3.26 5.00
N PRO A 731 -36.82 3.47 6.32
CA PRO A 731 -35.75 3.91 7.20
C PRO A 731 -34.63 2.86 7.30
N LEU A 732 -33.40 3.35 7.35
CA LEU A 732 -32.23 2.58 7.78
C LEU A 732 -31.47 3.42 8.81
N LYS A 733 -31.60 3.05 10.08
CA LYS A 733 -31.00 3.76 11.20
C LYS A 733 -30.08 2.81 11.96
N LEU A 734 -28.92 3.29 12.36
CA LEU A 734 -27.99 2.58 13.23
C LEU A 734 -27.79 3.41 14.50
N GLU A 735 -28.09 2.83 15.66
CA GLU A 735 -28.03 3.50 16.96
C GLU A 735 -27.11 2.73 17.90
N VAL A 736 -26.44 3.45 18.78
CA VAL A 736 -25.67 2.89 19.89
C VAL A 736 -26.38 3.23 21.18
N LEU A 737 -26.60 2.22 22.02
CA LEU A 737 -27.30 2.34 23.30
C LEU A 737 -26.37 1.92 24.44
N ASP A 738 -26.48 2.61 25.58
CA ASP A 738 -25.80 2.20 26.81
C ASP A 738 -26.52 1.04 27.52
N GLY A 739 -25.98 0.62 28.68
CA GLY A 739 -26.53 -0.46 29.49
C GLY A 739 -27.95 -0.22 30.03
N ASP A 740 -28.40 1.04 30.07
CA ASP A 740 -29.75 1.43 30.50
C ASP A 740 -30.72 1.55 29.30
N GLY A 741 -30.26 1.28 28.08
CA GLY A 741 -31.06 1.36 26.86
C GLY A 741 -31.23 2.79 26.33
N LYS A 742 -30.42 3.76 26.79
CA LYS A 742 -30.44 5.13 26.27
C LYS A 742 -29.54 5.24 25.06
N VAL A 743 -30.04 5.89 24.00
CA VAL A 743 -29.28 6.17 22.79
C VAL A 743 -28.13 7.15 23.12
N VAL A 744 -26.89 6.67 22.99
CA VAL A 744 -25.68 7.47 23.14
C VAL A 744 -25.24 8.09 21.82
N ASP A 745 -25.48 7.42 20.69
CA ASP A 745 -25.14 7.93 19.35
C ASP A 745 -26.05 7.36 18.25
N THR A 746 -26.09 8.04 17.11
CA THR A 746 -26.76 7.60 15.87
C THR A 746 -25.79 7.71 14.71
N LEU A 747 -25.51 6.57 14.07
CA LEU A 747 -24.47 6.43 13.07
C LEU A 747 -25.04 6.42 11.64
N PRO A 748 -24.29 6.90 10.64
CA PRO A 748 -24.70 6.85 9.25
C PRO A 748 -24.59 5.42 8.70
N ALA A 749 -25.72 4.72 8.62
CA ALA A 749 -25.77 3.38 8.05
C ALA A 749 -25.49 3.39 6.53
N SER A 750 -24.61 2.51 6.07
CA SER A 750 -24.41 2.23 4.64
C SER A 750 -25.59 1.45 4.05
N LYS A 751 -25.99 1.83 2.84
CA LYS A 751 -27.07 1.18 2.08
C LYS A 751 -26.58 0.09 1.13
N ARG A 752 -25.27 -0.19 1.08
CA ARG A 752 -24.66 -1.11 0.11
C ARG A 752 -25.00 -2.57 0.42
N ARG A 753 -25.14 -3.39 -0.63
CA ARG A 753 -25.17 -4.84 -0.53
C ARG A 753 -23.81 -5.37 -0.06
N GLY A 754 -23.80 -6.48 0.67
CA GLY A 754 -22.61 -7.17 1.15
C GLY A 754 -22.20 -6.70 2.54
N LEU A 755 -20.90 -6.84 2.83
CA LEU A 755 -20.31 -6.36 4.08
C LEU A 755 -20.26 -4.84 4.11
N ASN A 756 -20.70 -4.27 5.23
CA ASN A 756 -20.64 -2.85 5.54
C ASN A 756 -19.89 -2.66 6.86
N ARG A 757 -18.95 -1.72 6.90
CA ARG A 757 -18.23 -1.32 8.12
C ARG A 757 -18.56 0.14 8.43
N VAL A 758 -18.98 0.43 9.65
CA VAL A 758 -19.32 1.78 10.13
C VAL A 758 -18.58 2.03 11.44
N SER A 759 -17.94 3.18 11.55
CA SER A 759 -17.16 3.55 12.73
C SER A 759 -18.00 4.28 13.78
N TRP A 760 -17.79 3.96 15.04
CA TRP A 760 -18.26 4.73 16.19
C TRP A 760 -17.07 5.21 17.01
N SER A 761 -16.87 6.53 17.09
CA SER A 761 -15.74 7.17 17.77
C SER A 761 -15.74 7.01 19.30
N MET A 762 -16.82 6.46 19.85
CA MET A 762 -17.04 6.31 21.28
C MET A 762 -17.13 7.64 22.04
N ASN A 763 -17.28 8.79 21.37
CA ASN A 763 -17.44 10.07 22.05
C ASN A 763 -18.92 10.35 22.35
N VAL A 764 -19.21 10.88 23.54
CA VAL A 764 -20.48 11.58 23.75
C VAL A 764 -20.48 12.91 22.99
N LYS A 765 -21.65 13.51 22.81
CA LYS A 765 -21.75 14.83 22.17
C LYS A 765 -20.94 15.89 22.96
N PRO A 766 -20.23 16.79 22.26
CA PRO A 766 -19.52 17.89 22.90
C PRO A 766 -20.46 18.76 23.75
N PRO A 767 -19.95 19.43 24.80
CA PRO A 767 -20.74 20.37 25.57
C PRO A 767 -21.21 21.55 24.71
N VAL A 768 -22.32 22.17 25.09
CA VAL A 768 -22.74 23.44 24.49
C VAL A 768 -21.98 24.56 25.18
N VAL A 769 -21.17 25.28 24.41
CA VAL A 769 -20.27 26.35 24.89
C VAL A 769 -20.83 27.71 24.48
N PRO A 770 -20.80 28.75 25.33
CA PRO A 770 -21.28 30.06 24.94
C PRO A 770 -20.39 30.70 23.85
N PRO A 771 -20.98 31.49 22.93
CA PRO A 771 -20.24 32.20 21.90
C PRO A 771 -19.32 33.26 22.53
N ALA A 772 -18.11 33.39 21.98
CA ALA A 772 -17.09 34.36 22.41
C ALA A 772 -16.20 34.77 21.24
N ALA A 773 -15.32 35.75 21.46
CA ALA A 773 -14.34 36.17 20.47
C ALA A 773 -13.26 35.12 20.18
N SER A 774 -12.98 34.21 21.12
CA SER A 774 -12.01 33.11 20.99
C SER A 774 -12.70 31.76 20.71
N ILE A 775 -11.94 30.76 20.24
CA ILE A 775 -12.40 29.37 20.09
C ILE A 775 -12.10 28.59 21.39
N ALA A 776 -13.06 27.79 21.85
CA ALA A 776 -12.89 26.81 22.92
C ALA A 776 -12.49 25.46 22.31
N PHE A 777 -11.19 25.26 22.07
CA PHE A 777 -10.66 24.14 21.28
C PHE A 777 -10.88 22.78 21.93
N ASN A 778 -10.90 22.69 23.26
CA ASN A 778 -11.04 21.40 23.94
C ASN A 778 -12.49 20.91 23.94
N SER A 779 -13.43 21.85 24.02
CA SER A 779 -14.87 21.60 24.11
C SER A 779 -15.54 21.30 22.76
N ILE A 780 -14.78 21.25 21.66
CA ILE A 780 -15.31 20.82 20.34
C ILE A 780 -15.53 19.31 20.25
N ARG A 781 -15.00 18.54 21.23
CA ARG A 781 -15.15 17.09 21.34
C ARG A 781 -15.70 16.72 22.72
N GLY A 782 -16.56 15.70 22.80
CA GLY A 782 -16.99 15.14 24.09
C GLY A 782 -16.02 14.08 24.62
N PRO A 783 -16.08 13.69 25.91
CA PRO A 783 -15.31 12.57 26.42
C PRO A 783 -15.69 11.26 25.73
N ARG A 784 -14.75 10.31 25.69
CA ARG A 784 -15.08 8.94 25.33
C ARG A 784 -15.97 8.32 26.40
N VAL A 785 -16.91 7.46 25.99
CA VAL A 785 -17.77 6.71 26.90
C VAL A 785 -16.93 5.77 27.78
N PRO A 786 -17.38 5.44 29.01
CA PRO A 786 -16.66 4.48 29.86
C PRO A 786 -16.53 3.09 29.22
N PRO A 787 -15.52 2.28 29.59
CA PRO A 787 -15.49 0.87 29.25
C PRO A 787 -16.78 0.16 29.72
N GLY A 788 -17.33 -0.71 28.89
CA GLY A 788 -18.61 -1.35 29.15
C GLY A 788 -19.18 -2.07 27.94
N VAL A 789 -20.39 -2.60 28.09
CA VAL A 789 -21.15 -3.25 27.01
C VAL A 789 -22.17 -2.26 26.47
N TYR A 790 -22.19 -2.09 25.15
CA TYR A 790 -23.11 -1.24 24.43
C TYR A 790 -23.94 -2.06 23.46
N THR A 791 -25.20 -1.71 23.28
CA THR A 791 -26.08 -2.35 22.29
C THR A 791 -26.07 -1.56 21.00
N ILE A 792 -25.76 -2.20 19.89
CA ILE A 792 -25.89 -1.65 18.55
C ILE A 792 -27.25 -2.07 18.01
N ARG A 793 -28.09 -1.10 17.66
CA ARG A 793 -29.43 -1.34 17.10
C ARG A 793 -29.50 -0.84 15.67
N MET A 794 -29.85 -1.74 14.73
CA MET A 794 -30.18 -1.37 13.36
C MET A 794 -31.69 -1.51 13.12
N THR A 795 -32.33 -0.41 12.74
CA THR A 795 -33.73 -0.40 12.27
C THR A 795 -33.72 -0.35 10.76
N LYS A 796 -34.21 -1.41 10.09
CA LYS A 796 -34.32 -1.51 8.63
C LYS A 796 -35.78 -1.77 8.25
N GLY A 797 -36.46 -0.74 7.72
CA GLY A 797 -37.91 -0.79 7.54
C GLY A 797 -38.60 -0.96 8.91
N GLU A 798 -39.39 -2.02 9.05
CA GLU A 798 -40.07 -2.38 10.31
C GLU A 798 -39.26 -3.37 11.17
N ARG A 799 -38.14 -3.89 10.65
CA ARG A 799 -37.32 -4.89 11.35
C ARG A 799 -36.25 -4.21 12.19
N VAL A 800 -36.04 -4.73 13.39
CA VAL A 800 -34.99 -4.30 14.32
C VAL A 800 -34.01 -5.45 14.51
N TYR A 801 -32.73 -5.15 14.37
CA TYR A 801 -31.63 -6.05 14.62
C TYR A 801 -30.79 -5.45 15.75
N GLU A 802 -30.36 -6.26 16.70
CA GLU A 802 -29.50 -5.82 17.79
C GLU A 802 -28.29 -6.73 17.92
N ASP A 803 -27.16 -6.14 18.31
CA ASP A 803 -25.96 -6.86 18.73
C ASP A 803 -25.26 -6.10 19.85
N LYS A 804 -24.31 -6.73 20.53
CA LYS A 804 -23.56 -6.14 21.64
C LYS A 804 -22.11 -5.93 21.25
N VAL A 805 -21.57 -4.76 21.58
CA VAL A 805 -20.13 -4.50 21.52
C VAL A 805 -19.58 -4.27 22.91
N THR A 806 -18.43 -4.90 23.19
CA THR A 806 -17.68 -4.67 24.42
C THR A 806 -16.55 -3.70 24.16
N VAL A 807 -16.55 -2.59 24.89
CA VAL A 807 -15.51 -1.57 24.87
C VAL A 807 -14.64 -1.75 26.10
N GLY A 808 -13.37 -2.11 25.90
CA GLY A 808 -12.38 -2.32 26.94
C GLY A 808 -11.30 -1.24 27.00
N LEU A 809 -10.43 -1.33 28.00
CA LEU A 809 -9.21 -0.52 28.11
C LEU A 809 -8.19 -0.96 27.05
N ASP A 810 -7.28 -0.04 26.68
CA ASP A 810 -6.02 -0.42 26.04
C ASP A 810 -5.25 -1.41 26.92
N ARG A 811 -4.75 -2.51 26.36
CA ARG A 811 -3.91 -3.49 27.08
C ARG A 811 -2.66 -2.86 27.71
N ARG A 812 -2.21 -1.72 27.19
CA ARG A 812 -1.05 -0.96 27.68
C ARG A 812 -1.42 0.05 28.77
N ALA A 813 -2.70 0.25 29.07
CA ALA A 813 -3.13 1.23 30.06
C ALA A 813 -2.65 0.83 31.46
N ALA A 814 -2.09 1.81 32.19
CA ALA A 814 -1.68 1.65 33.58
C ALA A 814 -2.76 2.07 34.60
N PHE A 815 -3.99 2.34 34.14
CA PHE A 815 -5.11 2.80 34.95
C PHE A 815 -6.30 1.83 34.88
N SER A 816 -7.17 1.85 35.89
CA SER A 816 -8.30 0.93 36.01
C SER A 816 -9.59 1.44 35.36
N VAL A 817 -10.60 0.57 35.24
CA VAL A 817 -11.96 0.95 34.81
C VAL A 817 -12.59 1.93 35.81
N ALA A 818 -12.28 1.79 37.11
CA ALA A 818 -12.75 2.71 38.14
C ALA A 818 -12.15 4.12 37.95
N ASP A 819 -10.86 4.19 37.63
CA ASP A 819 -10.18 5.45 37.30
C ASP A 819 -10.81 6.11 36.07
N ARG A 820 -11.09 5.33 35.03
CA ARG A 820 -11.81 5.81 33.83
C ARG A 820 -13.17 6.39 34.16
N LYS A 821 -13.92 5.70 35.01
CA LYS A 821 -15.23 6.16 35.44
C LYS A 821 -15.11 7.48 36.22
N ALA A 822 -14.17 7.56 37.17
CA ALA A 822 -13.93 8.78 37.94
C ALA A 822 -13.57 9.97 37.02
N ASN A 823 -12.75 9.74 35.99
CA ASN A 823 -12.41 10.78 35.03
C ASN A 823 -13.56 11.19 34.13
N PHE A 824 -14.36 10.22 33.67
CA PHE A 824 -15.57 10.50 32.92
C PHE A 824 -16.56 11.33 33.75
N ASP A 825 -16.80 10.95 35.00
CA ASP A 825 -17.71 11.66 35.91
C ASP A 825 -17.23 13.10 36.17
N ALA A 826 -15.92 13.29 36.43
CA ALA A 826 -15.31 14.61 36.59
C ALA A 826 -15.44 15.46 35.31
N THR A 827 -15.20 14.87 34.14
CA THR A 827 -15.38 15.54 32.85
C THR A 827 -16.83 15.94 32.62
N MET A 828 -17.78 15.06 32.95
CA MET A 828 -19.21 15.32 32.78
C MET A 828 -19.71 16.40 33.73
N ARG A 829 -19.08 16.58 34.90
CA ARG A 829 -19.34 17.75 35.76
C ARG A 829 -18.99 19.06 35.06
N VAL A 830 -17.83 19.15 34.43
CA VAL A 830 -17.41 20.33 33.64
C VAL A 830 -18.28 20.50 32.39
N HIS A 831 -18.68 19.40 31.72
CA HIS A 831 -19.63 19.42 30.61
C HIS A 831 -20.97 20.06 31.02
N ALA A 832 -21.52 19.68 32.17
CA ALA A 832 -22.75 20.27 32.70
C ALA A 832 -22.58 21.75 33.05
N MET A 833 -21.41 22.15 33.57
CA MET A 833 -21.09 23.55 33.84
C MET A 833 -21.08 24.40 32.55
N PHE A 834 -20.60 23.87 31.42
CA PHE A 834 -20.74 24.54 30.11
C PHE A 834 -22.21 24.77 29.74
N GLY A 835 -23.08 23.78 29.96
CA GLY A 835 -24.52 23.92 29.71
C GLY A 835 -25.16 25.04 30.56
N ARG A 836 -24.82 25.09 31.85
CA ARG A 836 -25.25 26.16 32.77
C ARG A 836 -24.73 27.53 32.32
N MET A 837 -23.45 27.60 31.98
CA MET A 837 -22.81 28.83 31.51
C MET A 837 -23.44 29.34 30.20
N SER A 838 -23.72 28.46 29.24
CA SER A 838 -24.41 28.79 27.99
C SER A 838 -25.83 29.32 28.24
N ALA A 839 -26.57 28.70 29.17
CA ALA A 839 -27.88 29.17 29.58
C ALA A 839 -27.82 30.57 30.21
N LEU A 840 -26.83 30.83 31.07
CA LEU A 840 -26.60 32.12 31.70
C LEU A 840 -26.28 33.20 30.65
N VAL A 841 -25.34 32.92 29.74
CA VAL A 841 -24.97 33.86 28.66
C VAL A 841 -26.15 34.15 27.74
N ALA A 842 -26.98 33.15 27.42
CA ALA A 842 -28.18 33.36 26.62
C ALA A 842 -29.18 34.31 27.29
N LYS A 843 -29.38 34.18 28.62
CA LYS A 843 -30.23 35.11 29.39
C LYS A 843 -29.63 36.51 29.44
N ILE A 844 -28.32 36.63 29.66
CA ILE A 844 -27.62 37.93 29.62
C ILE A 844 -27.75 38.59 28.25
N GLN A 845 -27.58 37.84 27.16
CA GLN A 845 -27.73 38.34 25.80
C GLN A 845 -29.17 38.74 25.48
N ALA A 846 -30.17 38.02 25.98
CA ALA A 846 -31.57 38.39 25.82
C ALA A 846 -31.87 39.75 26.49
N VAL A 847 -31.36 39.98 27.71
CA VAL A 847 -31.49 41.28 28.40
C VAL A 847 -30.85 42.41 27.57
N ARG A 848 -29.59 42.21 27.17
CA ARG A 848 -28.84 43.23 26.39
C ARG A 848 -29.51 43.53 25.06
N GLY A 849 -29.74 42.50 24.25
CA GLY A 849 -30.29 42.64 22.92
C GLY A 849 -31.67 43.30 22.93
N HIS A 850 -32.53 42.95 23.89
CA HIS A 850 -33.84 43.59 24.02
C HIS A 850 -33.72 45.04 24.52
N ALA A 851 -32.90 45.30 25.54
CA ALA A 851 -32.70 46.64 26.09
C ALA A 851 -32.12 47.60 25.03
N ASP A 852 -31.13 47.14 24.25
CA ASP A 852 -30.52 47.91 23.16
C ASP A 852 -31.53 48.14 22.01
N ALA A 853 -32.30 47.11 21.63
CA ALA A 853 -33.27 47.20 20.54
C ALA A 853 -34.45 48.13 20.83
N VAL A 854 -34.96 48.13 22.08
CA VAL A 854 -36.02 49.06 22.49
C VAL A 854 -35.44 50.44 22.76
N GLY A 855 -34.32 50.53 23.49
CA GLY A 855 -33.67 51.80 23.82
C GLY A 855 -33.27 52.59 22.58
N GLY A 856 -32.77 51.93 21.53
CA GLY A 856 -32.40 52.58 20.27
C GLY A 856 -33.56 53.18 19.48
N LYS A 857 -34.81 52.79 19.77
CA LYS A 857 -36.03 53.33 19.15
C LYS A 857 -36.67 54.47 19.95
N LEU A 858 -36.19 54.73 21.17
CA LEU A 858 -36.69 55.79 22.03
C LEU A 858 -35.95 57.12 21.75
N PRO A 859 -36.62 58.28 21.93
CA PRO A 859 -35.98 59.59 21.85
C PRO A 859 -34.75 59.70 22.77
N GLU A 860 -33.73 60.48 22.38
CA GLU A 860 -32.47 60.61 23.14
C GLU A 860 -32.66 61.11 24.58
N ASN A 861 -33.69 61.92 24.81
CA ASN A 861 -34.04 62.48 26.11
C ASN A 861 -35.03 61.63 26.92
N ASP A 862 -35.40 60.43 26.46
CA ASP A 862 -36.32 59.56 27.19
C ASP A 862 -35.60 58.90 28.40
N PRO A 863 -36.08 59.10 29.64
CA PRO A 863 -35.48 58.46 30.83
C PRO A 863 -35.41 56.93 30.74
N LEU A 864 -36.36 56.29 30.03
CA LEU A 864 -36.35 54.85 29.82
C LEU A 864 -35.21 54.40 28.91
N ARG A 865 -34.77 55.24 27.95
CA ARG A 865 -33.61 54.95 27.11
C ARG A 865 -32.34 54.86 27.96
N THR A 866 -32.14 55.80 28.87
CA THR A 866 -31.00 55.80 29.80
C THR A 866 -31.04 54.60 30.75
N GLN A 867 -32.22 54.26 31.27
CA GLN A 867 -32.42 53.08 32.12
C GLN A 867 -32.07 51.78 31.38
N LEU A 868 -32.55 51.61 30.14
CA LEU A 868 -32.26 50.43 29.31
C LEU A 868 -30.78 50.34 28.91
N ALA A 869 -30.15 51.47 28.56
CA ALA A 869 -28.71 51.50 28.28
C ALA A 869 -27.88 51.09 29.51
N THR A 870 -28.26 51.55 30.70
CA THR A 870 -27.61 51.15 31.96
C THR A 870 -27.79 49.67 32.25
N LEU A 871 -29.00 49.14 32.03
CA LEU A 871 -29.29 47.70 32.18
C LEU A 871 -28.44 46.86 31.20
N SER A 872 -28.37 47.26 29.93
CA SER A 872 -27.54 46.60 28.92
C SER A 872 -26.06 46.61 29.29
N ALA A 873 -25.54 47.76 29.75
CA ALA A 873 -24.15 47.86 30.20
C ALA A 873 -23.85 46.96 31.41
N ARG A 874 -24.73 46.91 32.40
CA ARG A 874 -24.57 46.02 33.58
C ARG A 874 -24.63 44.55 33.20
N ALA A 875 -25.55 44.17 32.30
CA ALA A 875 -25.58 42.83 31.75
C ALA A 875 -24.30 42.50 30.95
N ASP A 876 -23.73 43.47 30.22
CA ASP A 876 -22.46 43.28 29.50
C ASP A 876 -21.26 43.10 30.44
N THR A 877 -21.25 43.76 31.60
CA THR A 877 -20.21 43.54 32.62
C THR A 877 -20.18 42.07 33.07
N LEU A 878 -21.35 41.48 33.35
CA LEU A 878 -21.44 40.06 33.68
C LEU A 878 -20.98 39.17 32.51
N ARG A 879 -21.38 39.51 31.27
CA ARG A 879 -20.92 38.78 30.08
C ARG A 879 -19.40 38.78 29.95
N LYS A 880 -18.76 39.93 30.19
CA LYS A 880 -17.30 40.11 30.10
C LYS A 880 -16.53 39.34 31.16
N GLU A 881 -17.14 38.90 32.26
CA GLU A 881 -16.53 37.96 33.22
C GLU A 881 -16.61 36.49 32.74
N ILE A 882 -17.60 36.17 31.89
CA ILE A 882 -17.84 34.79 31.42
C ILE A 882 -17.06 34.49 30.15
N VAL A 883 -17.12 35.37 29.15
CA VAL A 883 -16.59 35.11 27.80
C VAL A 883 -15.62 36.20 27.33
N ALA A 884 -14.60 35.80 26.58
CA ALA A 884 -13.73 36.74 25.88
C ALA A 884 -14.54 37.60 24.87
N THR A 885 -14.24 38.90 24.83
CA THR A 885 -14.95 39.90 24.02
C THR A 885 -14.04 40.67 23.08
N LYS A 886 -12.73 40.67 23.31
CA LYS A 886 -11.74 41.34 22.45
C LYS A 886 -11.42 40.48 21.24
N GLU A 887 -11.66 41.01 20.05
CA GLU A 887 -11.32 40.33 18.80
C GLU A 887 -9.80 40.32 18.58
N GLY A 888 -9.24 39.14 18.29
CA GLY A 888 -7.82 38.94 17.97
C GLY A 888 -7.56 37.78 16.99
N GLY A 889 -8.63 37.21 16.42
CA GLY A 889 -8.59 35.92 15.71
C GLY A 889 -9.12 34.77 16.57
N ALA A 890 -8.85 33.52 16.16
CA ALA A 890 -9.30 32.32 16.89
C ALA A 890 -8.71 32.20 18.31
N ILE A 891 -7.62 32.93 18.57
CA ILE A 891 -6.89 32.99 19.82
C ILE A 891 -6.88 34.45 20.26
N THR A 892 -7.28 34.69 21.51
CA THR A 892 -7.21 36.01 22.14
C THR A 892 -6.38 35.86 23.42
N GLY A 893 -5.70 36.92 23.86
CA GLY A 893 -5.02 36.93 25.17
C GLY A 893 -5.98 37.18 26.36
N GLU A 894 -7.29 37.25 26.09
CA GLU A 894 -8.30 37.53 27.10
C GLU A 894 -8.87 36.21 27.64
N GLU A 895 -8.41 35.79 28.81
CA GLU A 895 -8.96 34.62 29.50
C GLU A 895 -10.11 35.03 30.43
N ARG A 896 -11.25 34.34 30.28
CA ARG A 896 -12.42 34.46 31.16
C ARG A 896 -12.84 33.09 31.68
N LEU A 897 -13.96 33.04 32.40
CA LEU A 897 -14.43 31.79 32.99
C LEU A 897 -14.56 30.66 31.95
N ARG A 898 -15.04 30.98 30.73
CA ARG A 898 -15.17 30.01 29.63
C ARG A 898 -13.82 29.43 29.20
N GLU A 899 -12.81 30.26 29.00
CA GLU A 899 -11.46 29.83 28.56
C GLU A 899 -10.77 28.99 29.63
N HIS A 900 -10.86 29.40 30.90
CA HIS A 900 -10.35 28.59 32.02
C HIS A 900 -11.06 27.23 32.12
N MET A 901 -12.36 27.21 31.88
CA MET A 901 -13.15 25.98 31.91
C MET A 901 -12.82 25.08 30.71
N ASP A 902 -12.55 25.65 29.53
CA ASP A 902 -12.10 24.89 28.36
C ASP A 902 -10.73 24.26 28.57
N ASN A 903 -9.78 25.00 29.17
CA ASN A 903 -8.47 24.47 29.51
C ASN A 903 -8.56 23.35 30.56
N LEU A 904 -9.38 23.51 31.61
CA LEU A 904 -9.67 22.46 32.59
C LEU A 904 -10.27 21.22 31.90
N TYR A 905 -11.25 21.43 31.03
CA TYR A 905 -11.89 20.35 30.26
C TYR A 905 -10.87 19.60 29.40
N GLY A 906 -9.97 20.33 28.73
CA GLY A 906 -8.83 19.79 27.99
C GLY A 906 -7.92 18.89 28.82
N GLY A 907 -7.59 19.32 30.05
CA GLY A 907 -6.81 18.53 31.00
C GLY A 907 -7.48 17.20 31.36
N LEU A 908 -8.80 17.21 31.56
CA LEU A 908 -9.58 16.03 31.91
C LEU A 908 -9.79 15.07 30.72
N ILE A 909 -9.96 15.58 29.50
CA ILE A 909 -10.12 14.72 28.31
C ILE A 909 -8.79 14.30 27.67
N GLY A 910 -7.69 14.95 28.06
CA GLY A 910 -6.34 14.69 27.54
C GLY A 910 -5.69 13.45 28.17
N TYR A 911 -6.05 13.13 29.42
CA TYR A 911 -5.63 11.93 30.11
C TYR A 911 -6.84 11.18 30.64
N GLU A 912 -6.85 9.86 30.51
CA GLU A 912 -8.03 9.07 30.79
C GLU A 912 -7.99 8.28 32.10
N GLY A 913 -6.84 8.22 32.76
CA GLY A 913 -6.73 7.63 34.09
C GLY A 913 -7.35 8.53 35.17
N LYS A 914 -7.02 8.25 36.44
CA LYS A 914 -7.59 8.98 37.59
C LYS A 914 -7.36 10.49 37.43
N PRO A 915 -8.38 11.35 37.59
CA PRO A 915 -8.20 12.79 37.58
C PRO A 915 -7.15 13.22 38.60
N ALA A 916 -6.29 14.16 38.22
CA ALA A 916 -5.40 14.78 39.17
C ALA A 916 -6.21 15.59 40.19
N ASP A 917 -5.83 15.50 41.47
CA ASP A 917 -6.51 16.21 42.57
C ASP A 917 -6.54 17.73 42.34
N THR A 918 -5.52 18.27 41.66
CA THR A 918 -5.45 19.68 41.26
C THR A 918 -6.53 20.07 40.25
N LEU A 919 -6.87 19.20 39.30
CA LEU A 919 -7.96 19.44 38.34
C LEU A 919 -9.33 19.37 39.04
N LEU A 920 -9.51 18.45 39.98
CA LEU A 920 -10.74 18.35 40.79
C LEU A 920 -10.94 19.60 41.66
N ALA A 921 -9.89 20.03 42.38
CA ALA A 921 -9.93 21.25 43.17
C ALA A 921 -10.20 22.50 42.30
N TYR A 922 -9.61 22.56 41.10
CA TYR A 922 -9.87 23.65 40.16
C TYR A 922 -11.30 23.61 39.59
N THR A 923 -11.86 22.42 39.37
CA THR A 923 -13.29 22.25 39.03
C THR A 923 -14.18 22.91 40.09
N ASP A 924 -13.90 22.68 41.37
CA ASP A 924 -14.66 23.30 42.46
C ASP A 924 -14.52 24.83 42.48
N VAL A 925 -13.33 25.36 42.19
CA VAL A 925 -13.08 26.80 42.09
C VAL A 925 -13.90 27.41 40.96
N LEU A 926 -13.88 26.82 39.76
CA LEU A 926 -14.63 27.34 38.61
C LEU A 926 -16.14 27.19 38.80
N GLN A 927 -16.59 26.12 39.46
CA GLN A 927 -18.00 25.95 39.80
C GLN A 927 -18.49 27.07 40.73
N ARG A 928 -17.76 27.38 41.80
CA ARG A 928 -18.11 28.49 42.70
C ARG A 928 -18.13 29.84 41.98
N LYS A 929 -17.21 30.07 41.04
CA LYS A 929 -17.21 31.28 40.20
C LYS A 929 -18.47 31.36 39.33
N LEU A 930 -18.88 30.25 38.71
CA LEU A 930 -20.10 30.20 37.90
C LEU A 930 -21.34 30.45 38.76
N GLU A 931 -21.42 29.82 39.93
CA GLU A 931 -22.53 30.00 40.88
C GLU A 931 -22.67 31.46 41.33
N ARG A 932 -21.55 32.13 41.65
CA ARG A 932 -21.55 33.56 41.95
C ARG A 932 -22.15 34.39 40.80
N LEU A 933 -21.74 34.14 39.56
CA LEU A 933 -22.25 34.88 38.40
C LEU A 933 -23.73 34.60 38.11
N GLU A 934 -24.20 33.39 38.37
CA GLU A 934 -25.63 33.06 38.31
C GLU A 934 -26.42 33.83 39.39
N THR A 935 -25.88 33.95 40.61
CA THR A 935 -26.47 34.78 41.68
C THR A 935 -26.48 36.26 41.29
N ASP A 936 -25.37 36.80 40.79
CA ASP A 936 -25.27 38.20 40.36
C ASP A 936 -26.29 38.51 39.25
N PHE A 937 -26.50 37.57 38.32
CA PHE A 937 -27.53 37.71 37.29
C PHE A 937 -28.95 37.62 37.85
N ASN A 938 -29.21 36.73 38.82
CA ASN A 938 -30.53 36.66 39.47
C ASN A 938 -30.86 37.98 40.19
N THR A 939 -29.87 38.61 40.85
CA THR A 939 -30.04 39.94 41.44
C THR A 939 -30.34 41.01 40.37
N LEU A 940 -29.62 40.99 39.24
CA LEU A 940 -29.91 41.88 38.11
C LEU A 940 -31.33 41.65 37.54
N ARG A 941 -31.77 40.39 37.47
CA ARG A 941 -33.11 40.01 36.99
C ARG A 941 -34.21 40.53 37.91
N ASP A 942 -34.12 40.20 39.20
CA ASP A 942 -35.18 40.48 40.17
C ASP A 942 -35.23 41.96 40.56
N GLY A 943 -34.13 42.69 40.39
CA GLY A 943 -34.06 44.13 40.56
C GLY A 943 -34.27 44.90 39.26
N ASP A 944 -33.24 44.95 38.42
CA ASP A 944 -33.17 45.91 37.32
C ASP A 944 -34.01 45.51 36.10
N VAL A 945 -34.06 44.22 35.76
CA VAL A 945 -34.93 43.73 34.66
C VAL A 945 -36.40 43.86 35.06
N ALA A 946 -36.77 43.52 36.29
CA ALA A 946 -38.14 43.70 36.79
C ALA A 946 -38.59 45.17 36.71
N LYS A 947 -37.76 46.11 37.21
CA LYS A 947 -38.02 47.55 37.11
C LYS A 947 -38.09 48.05 35.66
N ALA A 948 -37.23 47.53 34.78
CA ALA A 948 -37.27 47.88 33.37
C ALA A 948 -38.55 47.37 32.70
N ASN A 949 -39.01 46.16 33.03
CA ASN A 949 -40.25 45.59 32.51
C ASN A 949 -41.50 46.35 32.99
N GLU A 950 -41.53 46.80 34.24
CA GLU A 950 -42.60 47.70 34.72
C GLU A 950 -42.65 49.00 33.91
N ALA A 951 -41.49 49.61 33.64
CA ALA A 951 -41.41 50.84 32.86
C ALA A 951 -41.74 50.63 31.36
N LEU A 952 -41.31 49.51 30.77
CA LEU A 952 -41.68 49.10 29.41
C LEU A 952 -43.19 48.90 29.29
N LYS A 953 -43.79 48.18 30.24
CA LYS A 953 -45.23 47.92 30.30
C LYS A 953 -46.03 49.22 30.45
N ALA A 954 -45.58 50.14 31.29
CA ALA A 954 -46.20 51.46 31.46
C ALA A 954 -46.22 52.29 30.16
N LYS A 955 -45.28 52.06 29.24
CA LYS A 955 -45.22 52.70 27.92
C LYS A 955 -45.83 51.86 26.78
N GLY A 956 -46.47 50.73 27.08
CA GLY A 956 -47.03 49.82 26.06
C GLY A 956 -45.97 49.16 25.17
N LEU A 957 -44.71 49.09 25.63
CA LEU A 957 -43.60 48.49 24.90
C LEU A 957 -43.43 47.01 25.29
N PRO A 958 -42.83 46.17 24.42
CA PRO A 958 -42.59 44.77 24.73
C PRO A 958 -41.66 44.60 25.93
N GLU A 959 -42.08 43.79 26.90
CA GLU A 959 -41.27 43.41 28.07
C GLU A 959 -40.10 42.48 27.66
N ILE A 960 -38.97 42.60 28.38
CA ILE A 960 -37.81 41.72 28.24
C ILE A 960 -38.19 40.32 28.73
N ARG A 961 -38.12 39.33 27.82
CA ARG A 961 -38.37 37.92 28.12
C ARG A 961 -37.09 37.11 28.11
N LEU A 962 -36.87 36.32 29.16
CA LEU A 962 -35.71 35.44 29.27
C LEU A 962 -36.02 34.06 28.66
N PRO A 963 -35.05 33.43 27.98
CA PRO A 963 -35.22 32.07 27.51
C PRO A 963 -35.35 31.08 28.67
N GLU A 964 -36.34 30.20 28.60
CA GLU A 964 -36.60 29.15 29.60
C GLU A 964 -35.58 28.00 29.55
N ARG A 965 -34.93 27.81 28.40
CA ARG A 965 -33.93 26.74 28.19
C ARG A 965 -32.63 27.30 27.62
N ALA A 966 -31.53 26.61 27.90
CA ALA A 966 -30.25 26.85 27.25
C ALA A 966 -30.42 26.70 25.73
N PRO A 967 -29.77 27.55 24.90
CA PRO A 967 -29.83 27.37 23.46
C PRO A 967 -29.16 26.05 23.06
N THR A 968 -29.74 25.35 22.10
CA THR A 968 -29.07 24.25 21.39
C THR A 968 -27.94 24.83 20.52
N ALA A 969 -26.92 24.03 20.20
CA ALA A 969 -25.79 24.48 19.36
C ALA A 969 -26.23 25.15 18.03
N TRP A 970 -27.37 24.73 17.48
CA TRP A 970 -27.99 25.29 16.27
C TRP A 970 -28.65 26.67 16.47
N GLN A 971 -29.05 27.04 17.68
CA GLN A 971 -29.70 28.33 17.94
C GLN A 971 -28.69 29.50 17.96
N TYR A 972 -27.40 29.23 18.11
CA TYR A 972 -26.35 30.24 18.01
C TYR A 972 -25.95 30.59 16.57
N SER A 973 -26.19 29.72 15.58
CA SER A 973 -25.85 29.99 14.17
C SER A 973 -26.83 30.93 13.45
N GLY A 974 -27.99 31.19 14.04
CA GLY A 974 -29.07 32.01 13.46
C GLY A 974 -29.10 33.47 13.92
N GLN A 975 -28.20 33.92 14.81
CA GLN A 975 -28.17 35.32 15.24
C GLN A 975 -27.29 36.19 14.32
N PRO A 976 -27.74 37.40 13.91
CA PRO A 976 -27.04 38.23 12.91
C PRO A 976 -25.62 38.67 13.29
N ASP A 977 -25.26 38.66 14.58
CA ASP A 977 -24.03 39.31 15.06
C ASP A 977 -22.94 38.36 15.59
N ALA A 978 -23.10 37.04 15.48
CA ALA A 978 -22.18 36.13 16.16
C ALA A 978 -20.86 35.85 15.40
N LEU A 979 -20.78 36.10 14.08
CA LEU A 979 -19.58 35.96 13.27
C LEU A 979 -19.72 36.84 12.03
N SER A 980 -18.84 37.83 11.85
CA SER A 980 -18.73 38.53 10.56
C SER A 980 -18.53 37.49 9.44
N ALA A 981 -19.01 37.78 8.23
CA ALA A 981 -18.89 36.89 7.07
C ALA A 981 -17.44 36.43 6.78
N HIS A 982 -16.45 37.15 7.33
CA HIS A 982 -15.03 36.81 7.31
C HIS A 982 -14.64 35.67 8.27
N GLY A 983 -15.25 35.57 9.45
CA GLY A 983 -14.97 34.53 10.45
C GLY A 983 -15.44 33.13 10.02
N ARG A 984 -16.60 33.04 9.35
CA ARG A 984 -17.13 31.76 8.81
C ARG A 984 -16.23 31.16 7.72
N ARG A 985 -15.61 32.00 6.87
CA ARG A 985 -14.69 31.54 5.81
C ARG A 985 -13.33 31.07 6.33
N LYS A 986 -12.84 31.61 7.46
CA LYS A 986 -11.58 31.16 8.08
C LYS A 986 -11.74 29.88 8.90
N ALA A 987 -12.83 29.71 9.66
CA ALA A 987 -13.09 28.48 10.41
C ALA A 987 -13.23 27.25 9.50
N GLY A 988 -13.90 27.38 8.36
CA GLY A 988 -13.99 26.30 7.35
C GLY A 988 -12.68 25.97 6.62
N LYS A 989 -11.65 26.82 6.73
CA LYS A 989 -10.30 26.61 6.15
C LYS A 989 -9.27 26.10 7.17
N LEU A 990 -9.54 26.23 8.47
CA LEU A 990 -8.69 25.73 9.56
C LEU A 990 -9.13 24.34 10.07
N LEU A 991 -10.35 23.91 9.73
CA LEU A 991 -10.91 22.58 10.02
C LEU A 991 -10.77 21.60 8.83
N LYS A 992 -10.10 22.02 7.76
CA LYS A 992 -9.51 21.16 6.73
C LYS A 992 -8.01 21.25 6.87
#